data_AF-A0A5F9DE84-F1
#
_entry.id   AF-A0A5F9DE84-F1
#
_cell.length_a   1.000
_cell.length_b   1.000
_cell.length_c   1.000
_cell.angle_alpha   90.00
_cell.angle_beta   90.00
_cell.angle_gamma   90.00
#
_symmetry.space_group_name_H-M   'P 1'
#
loop_
_entity.id
_entity.type
_entity.pdbx_description
1 polymer ?
#
loop_
_entity_poly.entity_id
_entity_poly.type
_entity_poly.pdbx_seq_one_letter_code
_entity_poly.pdbx_strand_id
1 'polypeptide(L)'
;MEGSPIPVLTVPTAPYEDQRPTGGGGLRRPTGLFEGQRNYLPNFIQSVLSSIDLRDRQGCTMVVGSDGRYFSRAATEIVVQMAAANGIGRLIIGQNGILSTPAVSCIIRKIKAAGGIILTASHCPGGPGGEFGVKFNVANGGPAPDVVSDKIYQISKTIEEYAICPDLRIDLSRLGRQEFDLENKFKPFRVEIVDPVDIYLNLLRTIFDFNAIKSLLTGPSQLKIRVDAMHGVMGPYVRKVLCDELGAPANSAINCVPLEDFGGQHPDPNLTYATTLLEAMKGGEYGFGAAFDADGDRYMILGQNGFFVSPSDSLAVIAANLSCIPYFRQIGVRGFGRSMPTSTALDRVAKSMKVPVYETPAGWRFFSNLMDSGRCSLCGEESFGTGSDHLREKDGLWAVLVWLSIIAARKQGVEEIVRDHWAKYGRHYFCRFDYEGLEPKTTYYIMRDLEALVTDKSFIGQQFAVGSQVYSVAKTDSFEYVDPVDGTVTKKQGLRIIFSDASRLVFRLSSSSGVRATIRLYAESYERDPSGHDQEPQQLQGSSSRWRICHRSRATLRSLVTLSWLVIHSPHEPQEDGTCNWKCTMSWEEESLRCPGSEVQASSCCQNGPTCDTLQSKHGFYLWNGKDHEHTSLTKVKHLYLILAKKPRSKS
;
A
#
# COMPACT_ATOMS: atom_id res chain seq x y z
N MET A 1 6.10 -3.36 49.87
CA MET A 1 5.35 -3.44 48.61
C MET A 1 3.96 -2.94 48.92
N GLU A 2 3.65 -1.70 48.53
CA GLU A 2 2.32 -1.11 48.71
C GLU A 2 1.49 -1.43 47.46
N GLY A 3 0.57 -2.38 47.59
CA GLY A 3 -0.36 -2.80 46.53
C GLY A 3 -0.61 -4.30 46.57
N SER A 4 -1.89 -4.69 46.54
CA SER A 4 -2.26 -6.08 46.22
C SER A 4 -1.79 -6.42 44.80
N PRO A 5 -1.30 -7.65 44.54
CA PRO A 5 -0.87 -8.04 43.21
C PRO A 5 -2.05 -7.93 42.22
N ILE A 6 -1.76 -7.52 40.99
CA ILE A 6 -2.79 -7.36 39.95
C ILE A 6 -3.30 -8.75 39.56
N PRO A 7 -4.62 -9.02 39.62
CA PRO A 7 -5.17 -10.32 39.29
C PRO A 7 -5.07 -10.61 37.80
N VAL A 8 -4.85 -11.89 37.47
CA VAL A 8 -4.90 -12.41 36.10
C VAL A 8 -6.24 -13.11 35.92
N LEU A 9 -7.08 -12.59 35.02
CA LEU A 9 -8.39 -13.17 34.72
C LEU A 9 -8.34 -13.96 33.42
N THR A 10 -9.02 -15.11 33.41
CA THR A 10 -9.38 -15.84 32.19
C THR A 10 -10.81 -15.49 31.81
N VAL A 11 -10.99 -15.02 30.57
CA VAL A 11 -12.29 -14.57 30.06
C VAL A 11 -12.74 -15.52 28.96
N PRO A 12 -13.92 -16.17 29.09
CA PRO A 12 -14.46 -17.00 28.01
C PRO A 12 -14.87 -16.12 26.82
N THR A 13 -14.67 -16.64 25.62
CA THR A 13 -14.94 -15.94 24.36
C THR A 13 -15.41 -16.92 23.28
N ALA A 14 -15.91 -16.39 22.16
CA ALA A 14 -16.24 -17.16 20.97
C ALA A 14 -15.34 -16.72 19.81
N PRO A 15 -14.95 -17.62 18.90
CA PRO A 15 -14.06 -17.30 17.78
C PRO A 15 -14.74 -16.43 16.71
N TYR A 16 -13.91 -15.79 15.88
CA TYR A 16 -14.34 -15.06 14.68
C TYR A 16 -13.72 -15.70 13.43
N GLU A 17 -14.53 -15.93 12.40
CA GLU A 17 -14.08 -16.57 11.15
C GLU A 17 -13.22 -15.66 10.26
N ASP A 18 -13.30 -14.35 10.48
CA ASP A 18 -12.73 -13.34 9.60
C ASP A 18 -11.40 -12.75 10.10
N GLN A 19 -10.79 -13.28 11.18
CA GLN A 19 -9.55 -12.76 11.76
C GLN A 19 -8.27 -13.24 11.05
N ARG A 20 -8.28 -13.29 9.72
CA ARG A 20 -7.09 -13.65 8.93
C ARG A 20 -6.20 -12.42 8.67
N PRO A 21 -4.96 -12.37 9.18
CA PRO A 21 -4.02 -11.31 8.83
C PRO A 21 -3.56 -11.48 7.37
N THR A 22 -3.39 -10.37 6.66
CA THR A 22 -2.97 -10.34 5.25
C THR A 22 -1.47 -10.03 5.14
N GLY A 23 -0.62 -11.06 5.29
CA GLY A 23 0.85 -10.91 5.15
C GLY A 23 1.41 -9.67 5.86
N GLY A 24 2.24 -8.88 5.17
CA GLY A 24 2.82 -7.64 5.72
C GLY A 24 1.84 -6.50 6.05
N GLY A 25 0.55 -6.66 5.74
CA GLY A 25 -0.50 -5.71 6.07
C GLY A 25 -1.18 -5.92 7.43
N GLY A 26 -0.96 -7.07 8.09
CA GLY A 26 -1.62 -7.41 9.35
C GLY A 26 -3.13 -7.68 9.22
N LEU A 27 -3.86 -7.67 10.33
CA LEU A 27 -5.33 -7.72 10.31
C LEU A 27 -5.87 -6.28 10.21
N ARG A 28 -6.50 -5.94 9.08
CA ARG A 28 -7.07 -4.61 8.82
C ARG A 28 -8.58 -4.67 8.66
N ARG A 29 -9.33 -3.89 9.44
CA ARG A 29 -10.80 -3.85 9.45
C ARG A 29 -11.31 -2.44 9.78
N PRO A 30 -12.59 -2.11 9.53
CA PRO A 30 -13.17 -0.86 10.01
C PRO A 30 -12.97 -0.68 11.52
N THR A 31 -12.67 0.54 11.97
CA THR A 31 -12.37 0.80 13.38
C THR A 31 -13.49 0.38 14.31
N GLY A 32 -14.75 0.64 13.92
CA GLY A 32 -15.93 0.26 14.69
C GLY A 32 -16.07 -1.25 14.93
N LEU A 33 -15.40 -2.11 14.15
CA LEU A 33 -15.36 -3.55 14.43
C LEU A 33 -14.47 -3.85 15.65
N PHE A 34 -13.28 -3.25 15.73
CA PHE A 34 -12.39 -3.47 16.88
C PHE A 34 -12.93 -2.84 18.17
N GLU A 35 -13.56 -1.68 18.05
CA GLU A 35 -14.11 -0.92 19.19
C GLU A 35 -15.46 -1.47 19.66
N GLY A 36 -16.38 -1.76 18.73
CA GLY A 36 -17.76 -2.09 19.06
C GLY A 36 -18.06 -3.58 19.18
N GLN A 37 -17.31 -4.46 18.50
CA GLN A 37 -17.59 -5.89 18.52
C GLN A 37 -16.92 -6.55 19.73
N ARG A 38 -17.75 -7.15 20.61
CA ARG A 38 -17.29 -7.77 21.86
C ARG A 38 -16.15 -8.76 21.62
N ASN A 39 -15.06 -8.59 22.37
CA ASN A 39 -13.86 -9.43 22.34
C ASN A 39 -13.16 -9.53 20.98
N TYR A 40 -13.48 -8.71 19.98
CA TYR A 40 -12.85 -8.81 18.66
C TYR A 40 -11.35 -8.56 18.72
N LEU A 41 -10.93 -7.41 19.28
CA LEU A 41 -9.51 -7.12 19.49
C LEU A 41 -8.85 -8.12 20.47
N PRO A 42 -9.38 -8.39 21.68
CA PRO A 42 -8.78 -9.36 22.60
C PRO A 42 -8.54 -10.75 21.98
N ASN A 43 -9.50 -11.29 21.22
CA ASN A 43 -9.32 -12.59 20.57
C ASN A 43 -8.12 -12.60 19.61
N PHE A 44 -7.97 -11.53 18.82
CA PHE A 44 -6.87 -11.44 17.87
C PHE A 44 -5.53 -11.26 18.59
N ILE A 45 -5.47 -10.40 19.61
CA ILE A 45 -4.25 -10.21 20.43
C ILE A 45 -3.85 -11.51 21.12
N GLN A 46 -4.80 -12.23 21.73
CA GLN A 46 -4.53 -13.54 22.32
C GLN A 46 -4.00 -14.53 21.28
N SER A 47 -4.54 -14.52 20.06
CA SER A 47 -4.08 -15.39 18.97
C SER A 47 -2.64 -15.07 18.54
N VAL A 48 -2.29 -13.78 18.48
CA VAL A 48 -0.92 -13.31 18.23
C VAL A 48 0.01 -13.80 19.34
N LEU A 49 -0.33 -13.57 20.60
CA LEU A 49 0.49 -14.00 21.75
C LEU A 49 0.63 -15.52 21.80
N SER A 50 -0.45 -16.25 21.53
CA SER A 50 -0.48 -17.71 21.47
C SER A 50 0.32 -18.31 20.31
N SER A 51 0.61 -17.53 19.27
CA SER A 51 1.49 -17.96 18.18
C SER A 51 2.96 -18.08 18.61
N ILE A 52 3.35 -17.38 19.68
CA ILE A 52 4.69 -17.47 20.30
C ILE A 52 4.70 -18.67 21.25
N ASP A 53 5.66 -19.57 21.08
CA ASP A 53 5.74 -20.77 21.91
C ASP A 53 5.85 -20.43 23.39
N LEU A 54 5.17 -21.19 24.25
CA LEU A 54 4.96 -20.82 25.65
C LEU A 54 6.28 -20.61 26.41
N ARG A 55 7.30 -21.43 26.13
CA ARG A 55 8.63 -21.31 26.74
C ARG A 55 9.32 -20.02 26.33
N ASP A 56 9.24 -19.66 25.06
CA ASP A 56 9.86 -18.46 24.49
C ASP A 56 9.09 -17.19 24.84
N ARG A 57 7.80 -17.32 25.17
CA ARG A 57 6.95 -16.21 25.62
C ARG A 57 7.26 -15.78 27.05
N GLN A 58 7.58 -16.73 27.93
CA GLN A 58 7.83 -16.41 29.34
C GLN A 58 9.04 -15.49 29.51
N GLY A 59 8.82 -14.29 30.04
CA GLY A 59 9.88 -13.34 30.34
C GLY A 59 10.49 -12.64 29.11
N CYS A 60 9.96 -12.87 27.90
CA CYS A 60 10.48 -12.23 26.70
C CYS A 60 10.19 -10.72 26.68
N THR A 61 10.85 -10.01 25.77
CA THR A 61 10.56 -8.61 25.48
C THR A 61 9.78 -8.51 24.17
N MET A 62 8.74 -7.68 24.12
CA MET A 62 8.07 -7.27 22.88
C MET A 62 8.04 -5.75 22.75
N VAL A 63 7.92 -5.27 21.51
CA VAL A 63 7.77 -3.83 21.19
C VAL A 63 6.32 -3.55 20.81
N VAL A 64 5.74 -2.43 21.26
CA VAL A 64 4.39 -1.99 20.88
C VAL A 64 4.43 -0.55 20.39
N GLY A 65 3.81 -0.31 19.24
CA GLY A 65 3.79 1.00 18.58
C GLY A 65 2.50 1.25 17.83
N SER A 66 2.19 2.51 17.54
CA SER A 66 1.08 2.91 16.69
C SER A 66 1.45 4.10 15.81
N ASP A 67 0.66 4.27 14.75
CA ASP A 67 0.73 5.47 13.91
C ASP A 67 -0.06 6.68 14.47
N GLY A 68 -0.67 6.51 15.64
CA GLY A 68 -1.44 7.55 16.31
C GLY A 68 -2.91 7.65 15.87
N ARG A 69 -3.40 6.77 14.99
CA ARG A 69 -4.82 6.78 14.59
C ARG A 69 -5.75 6.56 15.79
N TYR A 70 -7.02 6.97 15.62
CA TYR A 70 -8.10 6.73 16.57
C TYR A 70 -8.11 5.26 17.03
N PHE A 71 -8.47 5.03 18.29
CA PHE A 71 -8.46 3.74 18.99
C PHE A 71 -7.06 3.17 19.36
N SER A 72 -5.96 3.74 18.86
CA SER A 72 -4.60 3.21 19.16
C SER A 72 -4.24 3.19 20.64
N ARG A 73 -4.63 4.23 21.41
CA ARG A 73 -4.37 4.29 22.87
C ARG A 73 -5.11 3.18 23.61
N ALA A 74 -6.41 3.01 23.34
CA ALA A 74 -7.23 1.96 23.94
C ALA A 74 -6.72 0.56 23.58
N ALA A 75 -6.37 0.35 22.31
CA ALA A 75 -5.78 -0.91 21.87
C ALA A 75 -4.42 -1.18 22.51
N THR A 76 -3.58 -0.15 22.73
CA THR A 76 -2.30 -0.29 23.44
C THR A 76 -2.52 -0.77 24.88
N GLU A 77 -3.48 -0.19 25.61
CA GLU A 77 -3.80 -0.64 26.97
C GLU A 77 -4.20 -2.12 26.98
N ILE A 78 -5.09 -2.55 26.07
CA ILE A 78 -5.50 -3.96 25.94
C ILE A 78 -4.29 -4.85 25.67
N VAL A 79 -3.40 -4.47 24.74
CA VAL A 79 -2.18 -5.22 24.44
C VAL A 79 -1.31 -5.36 25.68
N VAL A 80 -1.13 -4.31 26.48
CA VAL A 80 -0.33 -4.38 27.72
C VAL A 80 -0.96 -5.32 28.74
N GLN A 81 -2.27 -5.19 28.99
CA GLN A 81 -2.99 -6.02 29.95
C GLN A 81 -2.92 -7.51 29.58
N MET A 82 -3.06 -7.83 28.29
CA MET A 82 -3.02 -9.20 27.79
C MET A 82 -1.59 -9.76 27.74
N ALA A 83 -0.60 -8.94 27.38
CA ALA A 83 0.81 -9.34 27.40
C ALA A 83 1.28 -9.72 28.81
N ALA A 84 0.91 -8.90 29.80
CA ALA A 84 1.18 -9.17 31.21
C ALA A 84 0.57 -10.51 31.66
N ALA A 85 -0.72 -10.71 31.39
CA ALA A 85 -1.44 -11.94 31.71
C ALA A 85 -0.85 -13.19 31.03
N ASN A 86 -0.31 -13.04 29.83
CA ASN A 86 0.30 -14.12 29.04
C ASN A 86 1.77 -14.40 29.41
N GLY A 87 2.34 -13.72 30.40
CA GLY A 87 3.68 -13.97 30.92
C GLY A 87 4.82 -13.38 30.09
N ILE A 88 4.55 -12.41 29.22
CA ILE A 88 5.60 -11.55 28.66
C ILE A 88 6.27 -10.81 29.82
N GLY A 89 7.60 -10.71 29.81
CA GLY A 89 8.34 -10.09 30.91
C GLY A 89 8.44 -8.57 30.78
N ARG A 90 8.55 -8.08 29.54
CA ARG A 90 8.78 -6.66 29.27
C ARG A 90 8.12 -6.19 27.97
N LEU A 91 7.52 -4.99 28.00
CA LEU A 91 7.14 -4.25 26.81
C LEU A 91 7.97 -2.97 26.67
N ILE A 92 8.41 -2.68 25.44
CA ILE A 92 8.95 -1.38 25.05
C ILE A 92 7.87 -0.67 24.23
N ILE A 93 7.46 0.52 24.66
CA ILE A 93 6.38 1.29 24.01
C ILE A 93 6.88 2.70 23.74
N GLY A 94 6.61 3.24 22.55
CA GLY A 94 6.92 4.66 22.30
C GLY A 94 6.06 5.59 23.14
N GLN A 95 6.61 6.74 23.49
CA GLN A 95 5.87 7.79 24.19
C GLN A 95 4.56 8.12 23.46
N ASN A 96 3.47 8.25 24.21
CA ASN A 96 2.11 8.41 23.73
C ASN A 96 1.58 7.26 22.85
N GLY A 97 2.24 6.10 22.86
CA GLY A 97 1.96 4.97 21.98
C GLY A 97 2.47 5.16 20.55
N ILE A 98 3.26 6.20 20.27
CA ILE A 98 3.73 6.54 18.92
C ILE A 98 5.04 5.80 18.62
N LEU A 99 5.06 4.97 17.58
CA LEU A 99 6.28 4.45 16.97
C LEU A 99 6.00 4.15 15.49
N SER A 100 6.87 4.63 14.61
CA SER A 100 6.81 4.27 13.20
C SER A 100 7.13 2.79 13.00
N THR A 101 6.62 2.19 11.92
CA THR A 101 6.94 0.81 11.55
C THR A 101 8.45 0.57 11.41
N PRO A 102 9.23 1.48 10.77
CA PRO A 102 10.69 1.39 10.78
C PRO A 102 11.32 1.43 12.18
N ALA A 103 10.82 2.29 13.07
CA ALA A 103 11.32 2.40 14.44
C ALA A 103 11.04 1.13 15.25
N VAL A 104 9.87 0.50 15.08
CA VAL A 104 9.57 -0.80 15.68
C VAL A 104 10.56 -1.87 15.20
N SER A 105 10.79 -1.98 13.89
CA SER A 105 11.78 -2.90 13.32
C SER A 105 13.18 -2.66 13.91
N CYS A 106 13.57 -1.38 14.04
CA CYS A 106 14.86 -0.96 14.61
C CYS A 106 15.01 -1.42 16.06
N ILE A 107 14.01 -1.13 16.89
CA ILE A 107 14.03 -1.45 18.32
C ILE A 107 14.05 -2.97 18.53
N ILE A 108 13.19 -3.72 17.82
CA ILE A 108 13.16 -5.20 17.91
C ILE A 108 14.56 -5.76 17.67
N ARG A 109 15.22 -5.34 16.59
CA ARG A 109 16.56 -5.81 16.20
C ARG A 109 17.63 -5.37 17.20
N LYS A 110 17.57 -4.11 17.66
CA LYS A 110 18.55 -3.53 18.58
C LYS A 110 18.58 -4.25 19.93
N ILE A 111 17.41 -4.58 20.48
CA ILE A 111 17.27 -5.19 21.81
C ILE A 111 17.07 -6.70 21.77
N LYS A 112 17.02 -7.30 20.57
CA LYS A 112 16.71 -8.71 20.33
C LYS A 112 15.37 -9.12 20.97
N ALA A 113 14.33 -8.31 20.74
CA ALA A 113 12.98 -8.62 21.18
C ALA A 113 12.43 -9.86 20.45
N ALA A 114 11.45 -10.54 21.05
CA ALA A 114 10.78 -11.68 20.44
C ALA A 114 9.92 -11.27 19.22
N GLY A 115 9.52 -10.00 19.16
CA GLY A 115 8.71 -9.42 18.10
C GLY A 115 8.09 -8.10 18.53
N GLY A 116 7.10 -7.64 17.78
CA GLY A 116 6.33 -6.46 18.15
C GLY A 116 4.96 -6.38 17.49
N ILE A 117 4.07 -5.65 18.13
CA ILE A 117 2.71 -5.36 17.65
C ILE A 117 2.66 -3.92 17.21
N ILE A 118 2.20 -3.68 15.97
CA ILE A 118 2.10 -2.35 15.38
C ILE A 118 0.63 -2.07 15.08
N LEU A 119 0.09 -1.06 15.75
CA LEU A 119 -1.29 -0.63 15.64
C LEU A 119 -1.38 0.41 14.52
N THR A 120 -1.61 -0.08 13.31
CA THR A 120 -1.65 0.72 12.09
C THR A 120 -2.41 0.00 10.99
N ALA A 121 -3.11 0.78 10.16
CA ALA A 121 -3.66 0.34 8.88
C ALA A 121 -2.93 0.98 7.68
N SER A 122 -1.70 1.48 7.89
CA SER A 122 -0.83 2.13 6.89
C SER A 122 -1.61 3.23 6.14
N HIS A 123 -1.57 3.25 4.82
CA HIS A 123 -2.24 4.19 3.92
C HIS A 123 -3.78 4.34 4.06
N CYS A 124 -4.45 3.53 4.89
CA CYS A 124 -5.89 3.66 5.09
C CYS A 124 -6.25 4.83 6.03
N PRO A 125 -7.42 5.48 5.79
CA PRO A 125 -7.86 6.61 6.59
C PRO A 125 -8.12 6.21 8.05
N GLY A 126 -7.91 7.16 8.96
CA GLY A 126 -8.09 7.01 10.41
C GLY A 126 -9.47 7.50 10.89
N GLY A 127 -9.60 7.68 12.20
CA GLY A 127 -10.83 8.15 12.83
C GLY A 127 -11.86 7.04 13.12
N PRO A 128 -12.97 7.38 13.80
CA PRO A 128 -14.03 6.42 14.16
C PRO A 128 -14.69 5.74 12.96
N GLY A 129 -14.84 6.48 11.85
CA GLY A 129 -15.38 5.97 10.58
C GLY A 129 -14.31 5.37 9.64
N GLY A 130 -13.05 5.34 10.05
CA GLY A 130 -11.93 4.87 9.26
C GLY A 130 -11.63 3.38 9.42
N GLU A 131 -10.38 3.01 9.16
CA GLU A 131 -9.85 1.66 9.36
C GLU A 131 -8.80 1.62 10.48
N PHE A 132 -8.80 0.50 11.19
CA PHE A 132 -7.80 0.16 12.19
C PHE A 132 -7.09 -1.13 11.78
N GLY A 133 -5.87 -1.33 12.27
CA GLY A 133 -5.10 -2.51 11.92
C GLY A 133 -4.14 -2.94 13.01
N VAL A 134 -3.86 -4.24 13.02
CA VAL A 134 -2.90 -4.86 13.94
C VAL A 134 -1.92 -5.68 13.10
N LYS A 135 -0.69 -5.17 12.95
CA LYS A 135 0.44 -5.89 12.35
C LYS A 135 1.23 -6.59 13.46
N PHE A 136 1.84 -7.73 13.10
CA PHE A 136 2.77 -8.45 13.97
C PHE A 136 4.10 -8.66 13.26
N ASN A 137 5.17 -8.17 13.88
CA ASN A 137 6.54 -8.37 13.43
C ASN A 137 7.22 -9.40 14.34
N VAL A 138 8.06 -10.26 13.76
CA VAL A 138 8.79 -11.32 14.48
C VAL A 138 10.19 -10.88 14.90
N ALA A 139 10.96 -11.76 15.54
CA ALA A 139 12.24 -11.43 16.17
C ALA A 139 13.32 -10.83 15.25
N ASN A 140 13.27 -11.08 13.93
CA ASN A 140 14.19 -10.44 12.98
C ASN A 140 13.86 -8.95 12.74
N GLY A 141 12.72 -8.47 13.24
CA GLY A 141 12.18 -7.12 13.09
C GLY A 141 11.23 -6.93 11.90
N GLY A 142 10.98 -7.97 11.11
CA GLY A 142 10.15 -7.91 9.90
C GLY A 142 8.75 -8.48 10.09
N PRO A 143 7.87 -8.34 9.08
CA PRO A 143 6.52 -8.87 9.16
C PRO A 143 6.49 -10.38 9.40
N ALA A 144 5.45 -10.84 10.10
CA ALA A 144 5.23 -12.26 10.31
C ALA A 144 5.20 -13.04 8.97
N PRO A 145 5.97 -14.15 8.84
CA PRO A 145 5.89 -15.01 7.66
C PRO A 145 4.53 -15.71 7.59
N ASP A 146 4.21 -16.29 6.42
CA ASP A 146 2.92 -16.95 6.19
C ASP A 146 2.63 -18.05 7.21
N VAL A 147 3.64 -18.83 7.61
CA VAL A 147 3.51 -19.87 8.63
C VAL A 147 3.01 -19.31 9.96
N VAL A 148 3.52 -18.16 10.39
CA VAL A 148 3.10 -17.49 11.64
C VAL A 148 1.72 -16.86 11.46
N SER A 149 1.47 -16.22 10.32
CA SER A 149 0.16 -15.63 9.99
C SER A 149 -0.96 -16.67 9.95
N ASP A 150 -0.70 -17.83 9.35
CA ASP A 150 -1.64 -18.95 9.30
C ASP A 150 -1.80 -19.59 10.69
N LYS A 151 -0.75 -19.70 11.50
CA LYS A 151 -0.84 -20.15 12.91
C LYS A 151 -1.77 -19.23 13.72
N ILE A 152 -1.60 -17.91 13.60
CA ILE A 152 -2.47 -16.90 14.23
C ILE A 152 -3.92 -17.10 13.79
N TYR A 153 -4.16 -17.29 12.49
CA TYR A 153 -5.51 -17.48 11.96
C TYR A 153 -6.15 -18.80 12.41
N GLN A 154 -5.38 -19.90 12.52
CA GLN A 154 -5.94 -21.14 13.05
C GLN A 154 -6.33 -20.99 14.53
N ILE A 155 -5.48 -20.34 15.34
CA ILE A 155 -5.79 -20.08 16.75
C ILE A 155 -7.05 -19.21 16.88
N SER A 156 -7.17 -18.14 16.07
CA SER A 156 -8.32 -17.22 16.16
C SER A 156 -9.66 -17.88 15.84
N LYS A 157 -9.67 -18.91 15.01
CA LYS A 157 -10.89 -19.67 14.66
C LYS A 157 -11.31 -20.68 15.72
N THR A 158 -10.42 -21.04 16.65
CA THR A 158 -10.68 -22.06 17.67
C THR A 158 -10.48 -21.53 19.09
N ILE A 159 -10.39 -20.22 19.27
CA ILE A 159 -10.21 -19.60 20.58
C ILE A 159 -11.49 -19.68 21.41
N GLU A 160 -11.36 -20.16 22.65
CA GLU A 160 -12.47 -20.31 23.61
C GLU A 160 -12.29 -19.40 24.83
N GLU A 161 -11.07 -18.92 25.09
CA GLU A 161 -10.77 -18.02 26.19
C GLU A 161 -9.53 -17.15 25.91
N TYR A 162 -9.38 -16.06 26.64
CA TYR A 162 -8.16 -15.25 26.69
C TYR A 162 -7.81 -14.82 28.10
N ALA A 163 -6.53 -14.53 28.35
CA ALA A 163 -6.06 -14.04 29.64
C ALA A 163 -5.81 -12.52 29.62
N ILE A 164 -6.21 -11.80 30.67
CA ILE A 164 -6.08 -10.34 30.77
C ILE A 164 -5.92 -9.87 32.23
N CYS A 165 -5.17 -8.78 32.43
CA CYS A 165 -5.06 -8.06 33.70
C CYS A 165 -5.91 -6.77 33.64
N PRO A 166 -7.23 -6.80 33.89
CA PRO A 166 -8.13 -5.68 33.60
C PRO A 166 -7.90 -4.44 34.47
N ASP A 167 -7.22 -4.58 35.61
CA ASP A 167 -6.92 -3.49 36.53
C ASP A 167 -5.57 -2.81 36.24
N LEU A 168 -4.77 -3.38 35.32
CA LEU A 168 -3.50 -2.79 34.92
C LEU A 168 -3.75 -1.52 34.10
N ARG A 169 -3.17 -0.41 34.55
CA ARG A 169 -3.19 0.90 33.87
C ARG A 169 -1.75 1.34 33.60
N ILE A 170 -1.53 1.96 32.44
CA ILE A 170 -0.23 2.50 32.04
C ILE A 170 -0.35 4.00 31.75
N ASP A 171 0.70 4.75 32.07
CA ASP A 171 0.83 6.14 31.61
C ASP A 171 1.77 6.19 30.41
N LEU A 172 1.20 6.32 29.21
CA LEU A 172 1.99 6.43 27.97
C LEU A 172 2.73 7.77 27.82
N SER A 173 2.37 8.80 28.59
CA SER A 173 2.88 10.16 28.40
C SER A 173 4.28 10.36 29.01
N ARG A 174 4.64 9.57 30.03
CA ARG A 174 5.88 9.73 30.79
C ARG A 174 6.92 8.70 30.37
N LEU A 175 8.05 9.19 29.90
CA LEU A 175 9.23 8.36 29.62
C LEU A 175 9.70 7.65 30.89
N GLY A 176 10.24 6.44 30.72
CA GLY A 176 10.85 5.67 31.79
C GLY A 176 10.16 4.34 32.07
N ARG A 177 10.51 3.74 33.20
CA ARG A 177 10.10 2.38 33.58
C ARG A 177 8.88 2.41 34.50
N GLN A 178 7.93 1.54 34.22
CA GLN A 178 6.76 1.23 35.05
C GLN A 178 6.79 -0.28 35.35
N GLU A 179 6.58 -0.65 36.61
CA GLU A 179 6.63 -2.05 37.07
C GLU A 179 5.31 -2.43 37.72
N PHE A 180 4.89 -3.67 37.48
CA PHE A 180 3.62 -4.20 37.92
C PHE A 180 3.82 -5.59 38.51
N ASP A 181 3.45 -5.75 39.79
CA ASP A 181 3.42 -7.06 40.45
C ASP A 181 2.12 -7.77 40.06
N LEU A 182 2.25 -8.95 39.46
CA LEU A 182 1.11 -9.76 39.01
C LEU A 182 0.92 -10.95 39.94
N GLU A 183 -0.33 -11.36 40.13
CA GLU A 183 -0.66 -12.55 40.89
C GLU A 183 0.02 -13.79 40.27
N ASN A 184 0.57 -14.67 41.13
CA ASN A 184 1.24 -15.91 40.72
C ASN A 184 2.44 -15.73 39.75
N LYS A 185 3.05 -14.54 39.70
CA LYS A 185 4.31 -14.29 38.97
C LYS A 185 5.40 -13.81 39.92
N PHE A 186 6.56 -14.47 39.85
CA PHE A 186 7.70 -14.15 40.73
C PHE A 186 8.46 -12.87 40.32
N LYS A 187 8.52 -12.57 39.01
CA LYS A 187 9.16 -11.36 38.49
C LYS A 187 8.10 -10.34 38.11
N PRO A 188 8.32 -9.04 38.40
CA PRO A 188 7.39 -7.99 37.99
C PRO A 188 7.33 -7.90 36.45
N PHE A 189 6.14 -7.61 35.94
CA PHE A 189 5.96 -7.21 34.54
C PHE A 189 6.44 -5.78 34.35
N ARG A 190 7.22 -5.52 33.30
CA ARG A 190 7.84 -4.23 33.06
C ARG A 190 7.32 -3.58 31.79
N VAL A 191 7.00 -2.30 31.86
CA VAL A 191 6.77 -1.43 30.70
C VAL A 191 7.84 -0.35 30.69
N GLU A 192 8.55 -0.20 29.58
CA GLU A 192 9.51 0.90 29.36
C GLU A 192 8.98 1.81 28.26
N ILE A 193 8.61 3.04 28.64
CA ILE A 193 8.18 4.09 27.72
C ILE A 193 9.43 4.82 27.20
N VAL A 194 9.65 4.77 25.88
CA VAL A 194 10.86 5.31 25.23
C VAL A 194 10.53 6.48 24.31
N ASP A 195 11.53 7.35 24.08
CA ASP A 195 11.41 8.38 23.04
C ASP A 195 11.18 7.71 21.69
N PRO A 196 10.19 8.17 20.90
CA PRO A 196 9.80 7.51 19.66
C PRO A 196 10.89 7.54 18.58
N VAL A 197 11.83 8.48 18.65
CA VAL A 197 12.78 8.77 17.57
C VAL A 197 14.21 8.36 17.92
N ASP A 198 14.65 8.48 19.17
CA ASP A 198 16.08 8.42 19.54
C ASP A 198 16.81 7.16 19.08
N ILE A 199 16.25 5.98 19.32
CA ILE A 199 16.90 4.71 18.95
C ILE A 199 17.05 4.62 17.43
N TYR A 200 16.02 5.03 16.70
CA TYR A 200 15.98 5.02 15.25
C TYR A 200 16.91 6.10 14.64
N LEU A 201 16.91 7.32 15.16
CA LEU A 201 17.84 8.38 14.77
C LEU A 201 19.30 7.94 14.96
N ASN A 202 19.60 7.27 16.07
CA ASN A 202 20.93 6.72 16.30
C ASN A 202 21.33 5.67 15.26
N LEU A 203 20.39 4.84 14.78
CA LEU A 203 20.65 3.96 13.64
C LEU A 203 20.96 4.78 12.37
N LEU A 204 20.15 5.78 12.04
CA LEU A 204 20.36 6.61 10.85
C LEU A 204 21.73 7.32 10.85
N ARG A 205 22.19 7.80 12.01
CA ARG A 205 23.53 8.39 12.17
C ARG A 205 24.66 7.43 11.81
N THR A 206 24.47 6.13 11.94
CA THR A 206 25.47 5.12 11.54
C THR A 206 25.45 4.81 10.04
N ILE A 207 24.36 5.18 9.34
CA ILE A 207 24.14 4.85 7.93
C ILE A 207 24.59 6.00 7.01
N PHE A 208 24.24 7.23 7.40
CA PHE A 208 24.37 8.42 6.55
C PHE A 208 25.45 9.38 7.05
N ASP A 209 25.96 10.19 6.11
CA ASP A 209 26.79 11.34 6.46
C ASP A 209 25.89 12.54 6.80
N PHE A 210 25.58 12.69 8.08
CA PHE A 210 24.72 13.77 8.56
C PHE A 210 25.34 15.15 8.33
N ASN A 211 26.67 15.27 8.26
CA ASN A 211 27.33 16.54 7.98
C ASN A 211 27.08 16.96 6.53
N ALA A 212 27.24 16.04 5.57
CA ALA A 212 26.98 16.31 4.16
C ALA A 212 25.52 16.72 3.92
N ILE A 213 24.55 16.02 4.53
CA ILE A 213 23.13 16.36 4.42
C ILE A 213 22.85 17.71 5.10
N LYS A 214 23.40 17.96 6.29
CA LYS A 214 23.25 19.24 6.98
C LYS A 214 23.79 20.41 6.16
N SER A 215 24.95 20.26 5.53
CA SER A 215 25.49 21.28 4.62
C SER A 215 24.63 21.50 3.38
N LEU A 216 23.90 20.49 2.90
CA LEU A 216 22.93 20.64 1.81
C LEU A 216 21.69 21.44 2.24
N LEU A 217 21.23 21.24 3.48
CA LEU A 217 19.98 21.82 4.00
C LEU A 217 20.16 23.16 4.74
N THR A 218 21.38 23.68 4.84
CA THR A 218 21.69 24.91 5.56
C THR A 218 22.55 25.87 4.72
N GLY A 219 22.61 27.14 5.13
CA GLY A 219 23.38 28.18 4.46
C GLY A 219 22.63 28.91 3.33
N PRO A 220 23.29 29.86 2.63
CA PRO A 220 22.64 30.73 1.66
C PRO A 220 22.18 30.00 0.39
N SER A 221 22.84 28.91 0.04
CA SER A 221 22.52 28.05 -1.11
C SER A 221 21.80 26.76 -0.69
N GLN A 222 21.13 26.77 0.48
CA GLN A 222 20.45 25.59 1.00
C GLN A 222 19.41 25.05 0.00
N LEU A 223 19.31 23.73 -0.09
CA LEU A 223 18.20 23.07 -0.77
C LEU A 223 16.91 23.35 0.00
N LYS A 224 15.98 24.08 -0.63
CA LYS A 224 14.64 24.28 -0.09
C LYS A 224 13.83 23.00 -0.23
N ILE A 225 13.38 22.44 0.89
CA ILE A 225 12.62 21.20 0.94
C ILE A 225 11.22 21.40 1.54
N ARG A 226 10.25 20.57 1.12
CA ARG A 226 8.97 20.34 1.81
C ARG A 226 8.78 18.86 2.08
N VAL A 227 8.47 18.51 3.32
CA VAL A 227 8.30 17.13 3.75
C VAL A 227 6.99 17.01 4.52
N ASP A 228 6.03 16.31 3.92
CA ASP A 228 4.66 16.13 4.40
C ASP A 228 4.52 14.79 5.12
N ALA A 229 4.29 14.85 6.44
CA ALA A 229 4.03 13.66 7.23
C ALA A 229 2.56 13.20 7.17
N MET A 230 1.70 13.90 6.43
CA MET A 230 0.27 13.62 6.24
C MET A 230 -0.47 13.40 7.55
N HIS A 231 -0.10 14.16 8.59
CA HIS A 231 -0.62 14.04 9.96
C HIS A 231 -0.44 12.65 10.59
N GLY A 232 0.44 11.82 10.04
CA GLY A 232 0.77 10.49 10.54
C GLY A 232 1.97 10.46 11.48
N VAL A 233 2.47 9.26 11.72
CA VAL A 233 3.51 8.97 12.72
C VAL A 233 4.83 9.69 12.45
N MET A 234 5.11 10.05 11.20
CA MET A 234 6.39 10.61 10.78
C MET A 234 6.60 12.05 11.23
N GLY A 235 5.59 12.72 11.77
CA GLY A 235 5.68 14.11 12.20
C GLY A 235 6.84 14.40 13.17
N PRO A 236 6.91 13.72 14.33
CA PRO A 236 8.04 13.83 15.26
C PRO A 236 9.39 13.45 14.65
N TYR A 237 9.43 12.47 13.74
CA TYR A 237 10.65 12.03 13.08
C TYR A 237 11.18 13.09 12.11
N VAL A 238 10.31 13.70 11.30
CA VAL A 238 10.68 14.79 10.39
C VAL A 238 11.23 15.97 11.17
N ARG A 239 10.53 16.41 12.23
CA ARG A 239 11.01 17.54 13.05
C ARG A 239 12.36 17.25 13.69
N LYS A 240 12.48 16.13 14.41
CA LYS A 240 13.70 15.83 15.15
C LYS A 240 14.88 15.52 14.23
N VAL A 241 14.67 14.76 13.15
CA VAL A 241 15.75 14.36 12.25
C VAL A 241 16.08 15.45 11.22
N LEU A 242 15.10 15.94 10.45
CA LEU A 242 15.37 16.89 9.37
C LEU A 242 15.56 18.32 9.89
N CYS A 243 14.74 18.77 10.85
CA CYS A 243 14.82 20.13 11.36
C CYS A 243 15.86 20.29 12.48
N ASP A 244 15.71 19.58 13.59
CA ASP A 244 16.55 19.82 14.78
C ASP A 244 18.00 19.37 14.55
N GLU A 245 18.20 18.16 14.01
CA GLU A 245 19.53 17.58 13.82
C GLU A 245 20.22 18.08 12.53
N LEU A 246 19.51 18.01 11.40
CA LEU A 246 20.04 18.34 10.07
C LEU A 246 19.84 19.82 9.68
N GLY A 247 19.14 20.61 10.49
CA GLY A 247 19.07 22.06 10.34
C GLY A 247 18.11 22.58 9.27
N ALA A 248 17.24 21.73 8.72
CA ALA A 248 16.21 22.20 7.80
C ALA A 248 15.28 23.21 8.52
N PRO A 249 14.91 24.33 7.88
CA PRO A 249 13.97 25.29 8.46
C PRO A 249 12.66 24.63 8.91
N ALA A 250 12.05 25.10 10.00
CA ALA A 250 10.84 24.50 10.56
C ALA A 250 9.65 24.46 9.56
N ASN A 251 9.59 25.39 8.60
CA ASN A 251 8.59 25.39 7.54
C ASN A 251 8.79 24.27 6.51
N SER A 252 9.93 23.57 6.50
CA SER A 252 10.11 22.35 5.72
C SER A 252 9.20 21.21 6.19
N ALA A 253 8.82 21.18 7.47
CA ALA A 253 7.95 20.16 8.05
C ALA A 253 6.46 20.52 7.86
N ILE A 254 5.76 19.79 7.00
CA ILE A 254 4.33 19.94 6.71
C ILE A 254 3.54 18.84 7.44
N ASN A 255 2.39 19.18 8.02
CA ASN A 255 1.47 18.24 8.67
C ASN A 255 2.15 17.30 9.66
N CYS A 256 3.18 17.78 10.36
CA CYS A 256 4.03 16.97 11.25
C CYS A 256 3.48 16.81 12.68
N VAL A 257 2.19 17.10 12.91
CA VAL A 257 1.50 16.74 14.15
C VAL A 257 0.68 15.48 13.88
N PRO A 258 0.95 14.35 14.56
CA PRO A 258 0.11 13.16 14.46
C PRO A 258 -1.33 13.47 14.91
N LEU A 259 -2.32 13.12 14.09
CA LEU A 259 -3.74 13.29 14.38
C LEU A 259 -4.47 11.95 14.24
N GLU A 260 -5.44 11.69 15.11
CA GLU A 260 -6.16 10.41 15.16
C GLU A 260 -6.96 10.08 13.89
N ASP A 261 -7.34 11.10 13.13
CA ASP A 261 -8.05 11.02 11.85
C ASP A 261 -7.19 11.45 10.65
N PHE A 262 -5.90 11.71 10.88
CA PHE A 262 -4.97 12.26 9.89
C PHE A 262 -5.45 13.57 9.23
N GLY A 263 -6.19 14.40 9.96
CA GLY A 263 -6.78 15.63 9.41
C GLY A 263 -7.93 15.37 8.44
N GLY A 264 -8.59 14.22 8.55
CA GLY A 264 -9.69 13.78 7.67
C GLY A 264 -9.23 13.36 6.27
N GLN A 265 -7.92 13.13 6.06
CA GLN A 265 -7.34 12.78 4.78
C GLN A 265 -6.85 11.32 4.74
N HIS A 266 -6.64 10.80 3.53
CA HIS A 266 -5.96 9.52 3.34
C HIS A 266 -4.44 9.74 3.47
N PRO A 267 -3.77 9.10 4.44
CA PRO A 267 -2.31 9.20 4.59
C PRO A 267 -1.61 8.27 3.60
N ASP A 268 -1.81 8.49 2.30
CA ASP A 268 -1.27 7.67 1.21
C ASP A 268 -0.41 8.55 0.27
N PRO A 269 0.92 8.38 0.25
CA PRO A 269 1.83 9.28 -0.45
C PRO A 269 1.82 9.00 -1.95
N ASN A 270 0.83 9.56 -2.66
CA ASN A 270 0.74 9.52 -4.11
C ASN A 270 0.12 10.82 -4.64
N LEU A 271 0.18 11.01 -5.97
CA LEU A 271 -0.28 12.24 -6.62
C LEU A 271 -1.78 12.53 -6.45
N THR A 272 -2.60 11.54 -6.06
CA THR A 272 -4.04 11.70 -5.82
C THR A 272 -4.33 12.31 -4.46
N TYR A 273 -3.60 11.90 -3.41
CA TYR A 273 -3.90 12.30 -2.03
C TYR A 273 -2.93 13.34 -1.47
N ALA A 274 -1.65 13.32 -1.87
CA ALA A 274 -0.65 14.30 -1.43
C ALA A 274 -0.71 15.62 -2.24
N THR A 275 -1.93 16.12 -2.47
CA THR A 275 -2.20 17.28 -3.34
C THR A 275 -1.62 18.58 -2.76
N THR A 276 -1.70 18.77 -1.44
CA THR A 276 -1.11 19.92 -0.74
C THR A 276 0.39 20.05 -1.02
N LEU A 277 1.12 18.94 -0.95
CA LEU A 277 2.55 18.91 -1.28
C LEU A 277 2.75 19.17 -2.78
N LEU A 278 1.99 18.50 -3.66
CA LEU A 278 2.15 18.65 -5.11
C LEU A 278 1.96 20.11 -5.56
N GLU A 279 0.93 20.80 -5.06
CA GLU A 279 0.67 22.20 -5.40
C GLU A 279 1.78 23.13 -4.87
N ALA A 280 2.31 22.87 -3.67
CA ALA A 280 3.47 23.60 -3.16
C ALA A 280 4.72 23.40 -4.05
N MET A 281 4.96 22.19 -4.54
CA MET A 281 6.09 21.88 -5.42
C MET A 281 5.93 22.49 -6.82
N LYS A 282 4.70 22.54 -7.36
CA LYS A 282 4.40 23.20 -8.65
C LYS A 282 4.68 24.70 -8.64
N GLY A 283 4.68 25.34 -7.46
CA GLY A 283 5.08 26.74 -7.30
C GLY A 283 6.56 27.02 -7.64
N GLY A 284 7.39 25.98 -7.81
CA GLY A 284 8.78 26.09 -8.27
C GLY A 284 9.79 26.58 -7.23
N GLU A 285 9.34 26.95 -6.02
CA GLU A 285 10.21 27.43 -4.95
C GLU A 285 11.10 26.32 -4.34
N TYR A 286 10.58 25.10 -4.27
CA TYR A 286 11.23 23.98 -3.58
C TYR A 286 11.92 23.05 -4.58
N GLY A 287 13.16 22.67 -4.27
CA GLY A 287 13.95 21.75 -5.11
C GLY A 287 13.68 20.28 -4.83
N PHE A 288 13.11 19.97 -3.66
CA PHE A 288 12.83 18.61 -3.22
C PHE A 288 11.57 18.55 -2.34
N GLY A 289 10.68 17.61 -2.64
CA GLY A 289 9.46 17.34 -1.92
C GLY A 289 9.37 15.87 -1.53
N ALA A 290 8.86 15.57 -0.34
CA ALA A 290 8.55 14.21 0.06
C ALA A 290 7.26 14.09 0.86
N ALA A 291 6.55 12.98 0.73
CA ALA A 291 5.39 12.64 1.57
C ALA A 291 5.54 11.23 2.14
N PHE A 292 4.97 10.96 3.32
CA PHE A 292 4.96 9.65 3.97
C PHE A 292 3.55 9.12 4.17
N ASP A 293 3.41 7.79 4.31
CA ASP A 293 2.15 7.19 4.78
C ASP A 293 2.03 7.21 6.32
N ALA A 294 0.91 6.72 6.83
CA ALA A 294 0.58 6.82 8.26
C ALA A 294 1.67 6.24 9.18
N ASP A 295 2.20 5.06 8.87
CA ASP A 295 3.21 4.38 9.69
C ASP A 295 4.66 4.57 9.22
N GLY A 296 4.87 5.38 8.19
CA GLY A 296 6.19 5.85 7.75
C GLY A 296 7.02 4.85 6.97
N ASP A 297 6.41 3.76 6.49
CA ASP A 297 7.09 2.72 5.72
C ASP A 297 7.04 3.00 4.20
N ARG A 298 6.22 3.95 3.75
CA ARG A 298 6.17 4.42 2.36
C ARG A 298 6.62 5.86 2.21
N TYR A 299 7.01 6.21 0.99
CA TYR A 299 7.40 7.56 0.62
C TYR A 299 7.11 7.88 -0.84
N MET A 300 6.81 9.16 -1.11
CA MET A 300 6.81 9.74 -2.46
C MET A 300 7.91 10.79 -2.55
N ILE A 301 8.57 10.90 -3.70
CA ILE A 301 9.57 11.93 -3.99
C ILE A 301 9.08 12.81 -5.14
N LEU A 302 9.18 14.13 -4.94
CA LEU A 302 8.96 15.15 -5.95
C LEU A 302 10.22 16.00 -6.12
N GLY A 303 10.56 16.30 -7.36
CA GLY A 303 11.52 17.36 -7.70
C GLY A 303 10.84 18.72 -7.82
N GLN A 304 11.63 19.71 -8.22
CA GLN A 304 11.15 21.05 -8.53
C GLN A 304 10.01 21.01 -9.58
N ASN A 305 9.10 22.00 -9.51
CA ASN A 305 7.93 22.11 -10.39
C ASN A 305 6.96 20.92 -10.33
N GLY A 306 7.05 20.09 -9.29
CA GLY A 306 6.22 18.89 -9.14
C GLY A 306 6.70 17.70 -9.98
N PHE A 307 7.97 17.66 -10.39
CA PHE A 307 8.55 16.53 -11.12
C PHE A 307 8.38 15.23 -10.31
N PHE A 308 7.56 14.30 -10.80
CA PHE A 308 7.26 13.07 -10.10
C PHE A 308 8.31 11.99 -10.36
N VAL A 309 8.92 11.48 -9.30
CA VAL A 309 9.79 10.30 -9.37
C VAL A 309 8.94 9.06 -9.13
N SER A 310 8.79 8.21 -10.15
CA SER A 310 8.07 6.95 -9.96
C SER A 310 8.78 6.08 -8.91
N PRO A 311 8.06 5.31 -8.07
CA PRO A 311 8.72 4.49 -7.04
C PRO A 311 9.68 3.45 -7.62
N SER A 312 9.36 2.92 -8.81
CA SER A 312 10.25 2.00 -9.53
C SER A 312 11.53 2.69 -10.01
N ASP A 313 11.45 3.90 -10.55
CA ASP A 313 12.63 4.70 -10.92
C ASP A 313 13.42 5.11 -9.67
N SER A 314 12.73 5.47 -8.57
CA SER A 314 13.38 5.82 -7.30
C SER A 314 14.29 4.68 -6.82
N LEU A 315 13.77 3.46 -6.82
CA LEU A 315 14.56 2.26 -6.47
C LEU A 315 15.79 2.09 -7.39
N ALA A 316 15.62 2.25 -8.70
CA ALA A 316 16.71 2.10 -9.66
C ALA A 316 17.77 3.21 -9.53
N VAL A 317 17.35 4.46 -9.34
CA VAL A 317 18.24 5.61 -9.12
C VAL A 317 19.03 5.43 -7.83
N ILE A 318 18.36 5.02 -6.74
CA ILE A 318 19.03 4.70 -5.47
C ILE A 318 20.09 3.62 -5.70
N ALA A 319 19.73 2.50 -6.34
CA ALA A 319 20.65 1.40 -6.64
C ALA A 319 21.91 1.86 -7.40
N ALA A 320 21.73 2.74 -8.39
CA ALA A 320 22.83 3.25 -9.21
C ALA A 320 23.78 4.22 -8.48
N ASN A 321 23.37 4.74 -7.31
CA ASN A 321 24.09 5.77 -6.56
C ASN A 321 24.38 5.37 -5.10
N LEU A 322 24.32 4.07 -4.77
CA LEU A 322 24.57 3.60 -3.39
C LEU A 322 25.97 3.96 -2.85
N SER A 323 26.95 4.19 -3.74
CA SER A 323 28.29 4.65 -3.37
C SER A 323 28.31 6.02 -2.67
N CYS A 324 27.24 6.82 -2.79
CA CYS A 324 27.07 8.07 -2.07
C CYS A 324 26.80 7.87 -0.56
N ILE A 325 26.39 6.67 -0.14
CA ILE A 325 25.97 6.39 1.23
C ILE A 325 27.10 5.67 1.98
N PRO A 326 27.58 6.18 3.15
CA PRO A 326 28.64 5.54 3.94
C PRO A 326 28.38 4.06 4.24
N TYR A 327 27.15 3.69 4.59
CA TYR A 327 26.76 2.30 4.86
C TYR A 327 27.17 1.33 3.74
N PHE A 328 26.73 1.58 2.51
CA PHE A 328 27.02 0.69 1.38
C PHE A 328 28.48 0.75 0.91
N ARG A 329 29.21 1.84 1.20
CA ARG A 329 30.66 1.87 1.00
C ARG A 329 31.39 0.91 1.95
N GLN A 330 30.89 0.75 3.17
CA GLN A 330 31.49 -0.11 4.20
C GLN A 330 31.10 -1.58 4.01
N ILE A 331 29.82 -1.86 3.80
CA ILE A 331 29.30 -3.24 3.75
C ILE A 331 29.24 -3.84 2.33
N GLY A 332 29.42 -3.01 1.30
CA GLY A 332 29.23 -3.40 -0.10
C GLY A 332 27.75 -3.62 -0.45
N VAL A 333 27.53 -4.20 -1.63
CA VAL A 333 26.19 -4.50 -2.17
C VAL A 333 26.14 -5.98 -2.53
N ARG A 334 25.30 -6.75 -1.85
CA ARG A 334 25.23 -8.22 -2.02
C ARG A 334 24.22 -8.63 -3.10
N GLY A 335 23.15 -7.87 -3.24
CA GLY A 335 22.10 -8.11 -4.23
C GLY A 335 20.97 -7.10 -4.09
N PHE A 336 20.12 -7.06 -5.11
CA PHE A 336 18.96 -6.21 -5.19
C PHE A 336 17.65 -7.03 -5.21
N GLY A 337 16.56 -6.45 -4.72
CA GLY A 337 15.24 -7.08 -4.76
C GLY A 337 14.18 -6.12 -5.28
N ARG A 338 13.25 -6.62 -6.09
CA ARG A 338 11.99 -5.91 -6.37
C ARG A 338 10.83 -6.88 -6.38
N SER A 339 9.64 -6.38 -6.09
CA SER A 339 8.45 -7.18 -6.27
C SER A 339 8.18 -7.33 -7.78
N MET A 340 7.58 -8.45 -8.16
CA MET A 340 7.23 -8.80 -9.52
C MET A 340 6.49 -7.70 -10.28
N PRO A 341 5.46 -7.01 -9.72
CA PRO A 341 4.79 -5.93 -10.42
C PRO A 341 5.61 -4.64 -10.54
N THR A 342 6.71 -4.50 -9.80
CA THR A 342 7.60 -3.34 -9.90
C THR A 342 8.33 -3.37 -11.23
N SER A 343 8.52 -2.19 -11.86
CA SER A 343 9.22 -2.10 -13.14
C SER A 343 10.63 -2.69 -13.08
N THR A 344 11.08 -3.19 -14.23
CA THR A 344 12.43 -3.74 -14.45
C THR A 344 13.54 -2.70 -14.58
N ALA A 345 13.29 -1.43 -14.24
CA ALA A 345 14.32 -0.38 -14.19
C ALA A 345 15.52 -0.78 -13.31
N LEU A 346 15.25 -1.37 -12.14
CA LEU A 346 16.29 -1.88 -11.24
C LEU A 346 17.16 -2.97 -11.92
N ASP A 347 16.56 -3.80 -12.76
CA ASP A 347 17.24 -4.93 -13.42
C ASP A 347 18.32 -4.43 -14.39
N ARG A 348 18.08 -3.28 -15.05
CA ARG A 348 19.07 -2.62 -15.91
C ARG A 348 20.29 -2.17 -15.12
N VAL A 349 20.06 -1.56 -13.96
CA VAL A 349 21.12 -1.13 -13.04
C VAL A 349 21.89 -2.32 -12.52
N ALA A 350 21.18 -3.34 -12.02
CA ALA A 350 21.75 -4.59 -11.51
C ALA A 350 22.67 -5.26 -12.55
N LYS A 351 22.20 -5.37 -13.80
CA LYS A 351 22.97 -5.91 -14.92
C LYS A 351 24.23 -5.09 -15.20
N SER A 352 24.14 -3.76 -15.20
CA SER A 352 25.29 -2.88 -15.41
C SER A 352 26.32 -2.97 -14.27
N MET A 353 25.87 -3.17 -13.03
CA MET A 353 26.73 -3.28 -11.85
C MET A 353 27.22 -4.71 -11.60
N LYS A 354 26.72 -5.69 -12.35
CA LYS A 354 26.95 -7.13 -12.13
C LYS A 354 26.53 -7.60 -10.73
N VAL A 355 25.43 -7.05 -10.24
CA VAL A 355 24.82 -7.37 -8.94
C VAL A 355 23.60 -8.28 -9.17
N PRO A 356 23.40 -9.36 -8.40
CA PRO A 356 22.21 -10.19 -8.50
C PRO A 356 20.92 -9.39 -8.25
N VAL A 357 19.85 -9.71 -8.97
CA VAL A 357 18.51 -9.15 -8.73
C VAL A 357 17.50 -10.26 -8.48
N TYR A 358 16.69 -10.12 -7.45
CA TYR A 358 15.63 -11.04 -7.07
C TYR A 358 14.27 -10.43 -7.38
N GLU A 359 13.47 -11.14 -8.18
CA GLU A 359 12.07 -10.83 -8.41
C GLU A 359 11.20 -11.64 -7.45
N THR A 360 10.57 -10.98 -6.48
CA THR A 360 9.76 -11.63 -5.43
C THR A 360 8.26 -11.39 -5.66
N PRO A 361 7.34 -12.12 -5.02
CA PRO A 361 5.96 -11.68 -4.94
C PRO A 361 5.87 -10.36 -4.16
N ALA A 362 4.74 -9.66 -4.27
CA ALA A 362 4.56 -8.43 -3.51
C ALA A 362 4.35 -8.74 -2.02
N GLY A 363 4.94 -7.93 -1.16
CA GLY A 363 4.96 -8.11 0.28
C GLY A 363 6.38 -8.18 0.82
N TRP A 364 6.68 -7.35 1.83
CA TRP A 364 8.04 -7.17 2.33
C TRP A 364 8.68 -8.40 2.99
N ARG A 365 7.86 -9.40 3.40
CA ARG A 365 8.35 -10.63 4.04
C ARG A 365 9.35 -11.40 3.17
N PHE A 366 9.20 -11.41 1.84
CA PHE A 366 10.11 -12.13 0.94
C PHE A 366 11.51 -11.50 0.93
N PHE A 367 11.58 -10.17 1.00
CA PHE A 367 12.86 -9.48 1.10
C PHE A 367 13.54 -9.73 2.45
N SER A 368 12.78 -9.87 3.53
CA SER A 368 13.33 -10.16 4.85
C SER A 368 14.15 -11.47 4.85
N ASN A 369 13.64 -12.54 4.21
CA ASN A 369 14.37 -13.78 4.01
C ASN A 369 15.68 -13.57 3.21
N LEU A 370 15.60 -12.82 2.11
CA LEU A 370 16.79 -12.52 1.28
C LEU A 370 17.83 -11.68 2.05
N MET A 371 17.40 -10.76 2.91
CA MET A 371 18.31 -9.98 3.76
C MET A 371 18.93 -10.82 4.87
N ASP A 372 18.14 -11.70 5.51
CA ASP A 372 18.62 -12.59 6.57
C ASP A 372 19.67 -13.59 6.06
N SER A 373 19.52 -14.07 4.81
CA SER A 373 20.50 -14.93 4.15
C SER A 373 21.69 -14.18 3.53
N GLY A 374 21.75 -12.85 3.66
CA GLY A 374 22.82 -12.03 3.08
C GLY A 374 22.78 -11.94 1.55
N ARG A 375 21.66 -12.28 0.92
CA ARG A 375 21.48 -12.24 -0.55
C ARG A 375 21.04 -10.87 -1.06
N CYS A 376 20.35 -10.08 -0.23
CA CYS A 376 19.83 -8.76 -0.60
C CYS A 376 20.39 -7.66 0.33
N SER A 377 20.67 -6.49 -0.24
CA SER A 377 21.10 -5.27 0.48
C SER A 377 20.15 -4.09 0.24
N LEU A 378 19.51 -4.02 -0.93
CA LEU A 378 18.55 -2.97 -1.27
C LEU A 378 17.36 -3.59 -1.99
N CYS A 379 16.15 -3.23 -1.59
CA CYS A 379 14.95 -3.63 -2.31
C CYS A 379 13.85 -2.58 -2.26
N GLY A 380 12.86 -2.73 -3.14
CA GLY A 380 11.72 -1.84 -3.20
C GLY A 380 10.52 -2.40 -3.95
N GLU A 381 9.41 -1.69 -3.84
CA GLU A 381 8.13 -2.02 -4.45
C GLU A 381 7.53 -0.78 -5.12
N GLU A 382 6.83 -0.97 -6.24
CA GLU A 382 6.10 0.10 -6.95
C GLU A 382 5.10 0.86 -6.07
N SER A 383 4.64 0.22 -4.98
CA SER A 383 3.73 0.77 -4.00
C SER A 383 4.42 1.73 -3.03
N PHE A 384 5.28 2.62 -3.54
CA PHE A 384 5.96 3.68 -2.77
C PHE A 384 6.87 3.15 -1.64
N GLY A 385 7.45 1.95 -1.82
CA GLY A 385 8.21 1.25 -0.79
C GLY A 385 9.68 1.06 -1.16
N THR A 386 10.63 1.39 -0.28
CA THR A 386 12.05 1.07 -0.46
C THR A 386 12.71 0.89 0.89
N GLY A 387 13.74 0.06 0.95
CA GLY A 387 14.48 -0.19 2.17
C GLY A 387 15.74 -1.00 1.90
N SER A 388 16.53 -1.18 2.94
CA SER A 388 17.78 -1.95 2.92
C SER A 388 17.86 -2.89 4.12
N ASP A 389 18.91 -3.69 4.18
CA ASP A 389 19.13 -4.67 5.24
C ASP A 389 19.45 -4.09 6.63
N HIS A 390 19.50 -2.76 6.75
CA HIS A 390 19.52 -2.04 8.03
C HIS A 390 18.36 -2.46 8.94
N LEU A 391 17.19 -2.74 8.35
CA LEU A 391 15.95 -3.15 9.00
C LEU A 391 15.34 -4.36 8.27
N ARG A 392 14.14 -4.77 8.68
CA ARG A 392 13.31 -5.77 7.99
C ARG A 392 11.94 -5.22 7.63
N GLU A 393 11.87 -3.91 7.45
CA GLU A 393 10.71 -3.18 6.95
C GLU A 393 11.15 -2.22 5.83
N LYS A 394 10.16 -1.72 5.09
CA LYS A 394 10.36 -0.55 4.23
C LYS A 394 10.63 0.66 5.14
N ASP A 395 11.31 1.68 4.63
CA ASP A 395 11.61 2.86 5.42
C ASP A 395 11.58 4.13 4.55
N GLY A 396 10.53 4.94 4.75
CA GLY A 396 10.32 6.15 3.98
C GLY A 396 11.35 7.24 4.28
N LEU A 397 11.64 7.51 5.56
CA LEU A 397 12.59 8.57 5.92
C LEU A 397 14.03 8.18 5.56
N TRP A 398 14.37 6.90 5.66
CA TRP A 398 15.61 6.38 5.11
C TRP A 398 15.73 6.68 3.62
N ALA A 399 14.67 6.45 2.82
CA ALA A 399 14.70 6.73 1.40
C ALA A 399 14.86 8.22 1.09
N VAL A 400 14.21 9.10 1.88
CA VAL A 400 14.42 10.55 1.80
C VAL A 400 15.87 10.93 2.09
N LEU A 401 16.47 10.38 3.15
CA LEU A 401 17.89 10.65 3.49
C LEU A 401 18.86 10.11 2.44
N VAL A 402 18.54 8.97 1.79
CA VAL A 402 19.29 8.48 0.63
C VAL A 402 19.24 9.48 -0.51
N TRP A 403 18.06 9.97 -0.88
CA TRP A 403 17.91 10.97 -1.93
C TRP A 403 18.67 12.25 -1.64
N LEU A 404 18.58 12.76 -0.41
CA LEU A 404 19.35 13.94 0.02
C LEU A 404 20.85 13.70 -0.04
N SER A 405 21.32 12.50 0.32
CA SER A 405 22.74 12.13 0.21
C SER A 405 23.21 12.07 -1.25
N ILE A 406 22.37 11.55 -2.16
CA ILE A 406 22.65 11.52 -3.60
C ILE A 406 22.72 12.95 -4.15
N ILE A 407 21.76 13.82 -3.79
CA ILE A 407 21.76 15.22 -4.20
C ILE A 407 23.00 15.95 -3.68
N ALA A 408 23.37 15.76 -2.41
CA ALA A 408 24.59 16.34 -1.82
C ALA A 408 25.86 15.91 -2.56
N ALA A 409 25.95 14.61 -2.92
CA ALA A 409 27.12 14.07 -3.61
C ALA A 409 27.19 14.48 -5.09
N ARG A 410 26.05 14.47 -5.80
CA ARG A 410 25.97 14.78 -7.24
C ARG A 410 25.90 16.27 -7.55
N LYS A 411 25.45 17.09 -6.61
CA LYS A 411 25.22 18.53 -6.76
C LYS A 411 24.29 18.84 -7.95
N GLN A 412 23.28 18.02 -8.12
CA GLN A 412 22.28 18.09 -9.20
C GLN A 412 20.88 18.06 -8.62
N GLY A 413 19.92 18.64 -9.34
CA GLY A 413 18.50 18.57 -9.00
C GLY A 413 17.92 17.16 -9.16
N VAL A 414 16.76 16.90 -8.57
CA VAL A 414 16.07 15.59 -8.67
C VAL A 414 15.82 15.20 -10.12
N GLU A 415 15.26 16.11 -10.92
CA GLU A 415 14.94 15.87 -12.34
C GLU A 415 16.20 15.58 -13.16
N GLU A 416 17.27 16.34 -12.96
CA GLU A 416 18.56 16.12 -13.64
C GLU A 416 19.11 14.72 -13.35
N ILE A 417 19.11 14.31 -12.07
CA ILE A 417 19.59 12.98 -11.65
C ILE A 417 18.77 11.86 -12.34
N VAL A 418 17.45 12.01 -12.41
CA VAL A 418 16.55 11.03 -13.02
C VAL A 418 16.71 11.01 -14.55
N ARG A 419 16.86 12.16 -15.19
CA ARG A 419 17.10 12.24 -16.64
C ARG A 419 18.45 11.67 -17.04
N ASP A 420 19.50 11.93 -16.27
CA ASP A 420 20.81 11.28 -16.44
C ASP A 420 20.70 9.76 -16.31
N HIS A 421 19.86 9.29 -15.37
CA HIS A 421 19.60 7.87 -15.19
C HIS A 421 18.91 7.27 -16.43
N TRP A 422 17.85 7.91 -16.93
CA TRP A 422 17.16 7.47 -18.13
C TRP A 422 18.07 7.47 -19.36
N ALA A 423 18.87 8.52 -19.56
CA ALA A 423 19.82 8.58 -20.67
C ALA A 423 20.83 7.41 -20.65
N LYS A 424 21.23 6.95 -19.45
CA LYS A 424 22.18 5.86 -19.27
C LYS A 424 21.56 4.47 -19.38
N TYR A 425 20.37 4.26 -18.80
CA TYR A 425 19.77 2.93 -18.63
C TYR A 425 18.52 2.68 -19.49
N GLY A 426 18.04 3.70 -20.19
CA GLY A 426 16.71 3.76 -20.78
C GLY A 426 15.64 4.14 -19.74
N ARG A 427 14.47 4.57 -20.22
CA ARG A 427 13.33 4.92 -19.38
C ARG A 427 12.32 3.78 -19.36
N HIS A 428 11.91 3.38 -18.16
CA HIS A 428 10.80 2.44 -17.98
C HIS A 428 9.53 3.20 -17.61
N TYR A 429 8.70 3.49 -18.61
CA TYR A 429 7.38 4.07 -18.40
C TYR A 429 6.51 3.09 -17.62
N PHE A 430 6.00 3.53 -16.48
CA PHE A 430 5.27 2.66 -15.56
C PHE A 430 4.00 3.34 -15.05
N CYS A 431 2.90 2.58 -14.99
CA CYS A 431 1.69 3.00 -14.30
C CYS A 431 0.97 1.80 -13.66
N ARG A 432 0.08 2.12 -12.71
CA ARG A 432 -0.79 1.17 -12.04
C ARG A 432 -2.23 1.66 -12.10
N PHE A 433 -3.15 0.76 -12.45
CA PHE A 433 -4.59 0.96 -12.38
C PHE A 433 -5.18 0.06 -11.30
N ASP A 434 -5.86 0.66 -10.34
CA ASP A 434 -6.53 -0.03 -9.25
C ASP A 434 -8.05 -0.04 -9.49
N TYR A 435 -8.61 -1.22 -9.74
CA TYR A 435 -10.04 -1.44 -9.88
C TYR A 435 -10.59 -1.92 -8.53
N GLU A 436 -10.99 -0.97 -7.69
CA GLU A 436 -11.43 -1.22 -6.33
C GLU A 436 -12.94 -1.47 -6.20
N GLY A 437 -13.33 -2.14 -5.12
CA GLY A 437 -14.73 -2.36 -4.76
C GLY A 437 -15.47 -3.29 -5.71
N LEU A 438 -14.76 -4.25 -6.32
CA LEU A 438 -15.33 -5.22 -7.22
C LEU A 438 -16.04 -6.34 -6.45
N GLU A 439 -17.09 -6.90 -7.07
CA GLU A 439 -17.82 -8.05 -6.56
C GLU A 439 -16.90 -9.30 -6.64
N PRO A 440 -16.68 -10.05 -5.54
CA PRO A 440 -15.69 -11.12 -5.49
C PRO A 440 -15.89 -12.25 -6.50
N LYS A 441 -17.13 -12.68 -6.76
CA LYS A 441 -17.42 -13.78 -7.68
C LYS A 441 -17.09 -13.40 -9.12
N THR A 442 -17.51 -12.22 -9.55
CA THR A 442 -17.19 -11.65 -10.87
C THR A 442 -15.67 -11.52 -11.02
N THR A 443 -15.00 -10.98 -10.00
CA THR A 443 -13.54 -10.82 -9.96
C THR A 443 -12.80 -12.14 -10.12
N TYR A 444 -13.28 -13.20 -9.44
CA TYR A 444 -12.74 -14.53 -9.58
C TYR A 444 -12.81 -15.04 -11.03
N TYR A 445 -13.97 -14.94 -11.68
CA TYR A 445 -14.14 -15.39 -13.06
C TYR A 445 -13.26 -14.62 -14.06
N ILE A 446 -13.11 -13.30 -13.86
CA ILE A 446 -12.23 -12.47 -14.67
C ILE A 446 -10.79 -12.98 -14.61
N MET A 447 -10.27 -13.17 -13.39
CA MET A 447 -8.90 -13.63 -13.20
C MET A 447 -8.71 -15.07 -13.72
N ARG A 448 -9.71 -15.93 -13.56
CA ARG A 448 -9.69 -17.30 -14.09
C ARG A 448 -9.62 -17.32 -15.62
N ASP A 449 -10.47 -16.55 -16.28
CA ASP A 449 -10.54 -16.52 -17.75
C ASP A 449 -9.27 -15.89 -18.34
N LEU A 450 -8.74 -14.87 -17.67
CA LEU A 450 -7.46 -14.28 -18.02
C LEU A 450 -6.29 -15.25 -17.82
N GLU A 451 -6.29 -16.03 -16.73
CA GLU A 451 -5.27 -17.05 -16.50
C GLU A 451 -5.31 -18.11 -17.59
N ALA A 452 -6.50 -18.58 -17.98
CA ALA A 452 -6.66 -19.54 -19.07
C ALA A 452 -6.14 -19.00 -20.42
N LEU A 453 -6.41 -17.72 -20.73
CA LEU A 453 -5.90 -17.08 -21.94
C LEU A 453 -4.37 -16.92 -21.92
N VAL A 454 -3.82 -16.37 -20.83
CA VAL A 454 -2.40 -16.03 -20.70
C VAL A 454 -1.53 -17.28 -20.64
N THR A 455 -2.05 -18.39 -20.09
CA THR A 455 -1.30 -19.65 -19.98
C THR A 455 -1.49 -20.58 -21.18
N ASP A 456 -2.31 -20.21 -22.17
CA ASP A 456 -2.44 -20.97 -23.40
C ASP A 456 -1.15 -20.92 -24.23
N LYS A 457 -0.71 -22.07 -24.75
CA LYS A 457 0.56 -22.19 -25.50
C LYS A 457 0.56 -21.37 -26.79
N SER A 458 -0.60 -21.17 -27.40
CA SER A 458 -0.75 -20.37 -28.63
C SER A 458 -0.74 -18.86 -28.37
N PHE A 459 -0.72 -18.43 -27.11
CA PHE A 459 -0.65 -17.01 -26.76
C PHE A 459 0.76 -16.44 -26.94
N ILE A 460 1.80 -17.25 -26.77
CA ILE A 460 3.19 -16.86 -27.09
C ILE A 460 3.32 -16.70 -28.62
N GLY A 461 3.91 -15.59 -29.05
CA GLY A 461 4.02 -15.23 -30.46
C GLY A 461 2.84 -14.42 -31.03
N GLN A 462 1.73 -14.29 -30.28
CA GLN A 462 0.65 -13.38 -30.66
C GLN A 462 1.16 -11.93 -30.73
N GLN A 463 0.57 -11.16 -31.63
CA GLN A 463 0.91 -9.76 -31.84
C GLN A 463 -0.32 -8.87 -31.62
N PHE A 464 -0.12 -7.77 -30.89
CA PHE A 464 -1.15 -6.79 -30.60
C PHE A 464 -0.72 -5.43 -31.15
N ALA A 465 -1.55 -4.83 -32.01
CA ALA A 465 -1.28 -3.52 -32.57
C ALA A 465 -2.17 -2.45 -31.92
N VAL A 466 -1.56 -1.37 -31.42
CA VAL A 466 -2.25 -0.19 -30.91
C VAL A 466 -1.64 1.04 -31.58
N GLY A 467 -2.41 1.67 -32.48
CA GLY A 467 -1.88 2.72 -33.34
C GLY A 467 -0.78 2.18 -34.24
N SER A 468 0.40 2.79 -34.21
CA SER A 468 1.60 2.35 -34.94
C SER A 468 2.47 1.35 -34.18
N GLN A 469 2.19 1.11 -32.89
CA GLN A 469 3.01 0.24 -32.05
C GLN A 469 2.52 -1.20 -32.12
N VAL A 470 3.44 -2.14 -32.27
CA VAL A 470 3.17 -3.58 -32.29
C VAL A 470 3.86 -4.25 -31.11
N TYR A 471 3.08 -4.95 -30.29
CA TYR A 471 3.54 -5.69 -29.12
C TYR A 471 3.47 -7.19 -29.40
N SER A 472 4.63 -7.82 -29.54
CA SER A 472 4.73 -9.27 -29.76
C SER A 472 4.98 -9.99 -28.44
N VAL A 473 4.11 -10.94 -28.08
CA VAL A 473 4.21 -11.70 -26.83
C VAL A 473 5.41 -12.63 -26.86
N ALA A 474 6.36 -12.42 -25.95
CA ALA A 474 7.57 -13.23 -25.82
C ALA A 474 7.45 -14.30 -24.73
N LYS A 475 6.79 -13.97 -23.62
CA LYS A 475 6.60 -14.89 -22.49
C LYS A 475 5.31 -14.57 -21.74
N THR A 476 4.67 -15.61 -21.25
CA THR A 476 3.56 -15.51 -20.30
C THR A 476 3.69 -16.53 -19.18
N ASP A 477 3.20 -16.19 -17.99
CA ASP A 477 3.08 -17.13 -16.88
C ASP A 477 2.09 -16.64 -15.79
N SER A 478 1.69 -17.57 -14.93
CA SER A 478 1.12 -17.29 -13.61
C SER A 478 2.28 -17.33 -12.62
N PHE A 479 2.71 -16.16 -12.12
CA PHE A 479 3.95 -16.02 -11.38
C PHE A 479 3.99 -16.92 -10.15
N GLU A 480 5.06 -17.71 -10.07
CA GLU A 480 5.40 -18.60 -8.96
C GLU A 480 6.79 -18.22 -8.45
N TYR A 481 6.95 -18.21 -7.13
CA TYR A 481 8.21 -17.92 -6.47
C TYR A 481 8.59 -19.06 -5.55
N VAL A 482 9.82 -19.56 -5.70
CA VAL A 482 10.45 -20.50 -4.79
C VAL A 482 11.44 -19.70 -3.96
N ASP A 483 11.20 -19.60 -2.66
CA ASP A 483 12.09 -18.86 -1.77
C ASP A 483 13.46 -19.57 -1.69
N PRO A 484 14.57 -18.87 -2.02
CA PRO A 484 15.90 -19.48 -2.08
C PRO A 484 16.54 -19.71 -0.69
N VAL A 485 15.82 -19.39 0.39
CA VAL A 485 16.27 -19.56 1.78
C VAL A 485 15.57 -20.73 2.44
N ASP A 486 14.23 -20.77 2.39
CA ASP A 486 13.43 -21.78 3.08
C ASP A 486 12.76 -22.80 2.13
N GLY A 487 12.86 -22.61 0.81
CA GLY A 487 12.29 -23.51 -0.20
C GLY A 487 10.77 -23.41 -0.36
N THR A 488 10.11 -22.49 0.34
CA THR A 488 8.66 -22.30 0.27
C THR A 488 8.25 -21.88 -1.13
N VAL A 489 7.23 -22.55 -1.68
CA VAL A 489 6.68 -22.25 -3.00
C VAL A 489 5.41 -21.43 -2.86
N THR A 490 5.43 -20.18 -3.36
CA THR A 490 4.28 -19.29 -3.39
C THR A 490 3.77 -19.17 -4.84
N LYS A 491 2.58 -19.73 -5.10
CA LYS A 491 1.97 -19.77 -6.46
C LYS A 491 0.93 -18.66 -6.66
N LYS A 492 0.52 -18.47 -7.92
CA LYS A 492 -0.59 -17.58 -8.32
C LYS A 492 -0.44 -16.13 -7.84
N GLN A 493 0.78 -15.61 -7.93
CA GLN A 493 1.12 -14.29 -7.38
C GLN A 493 0.87 -13.12 -8.35
N GLY A 494 0.48 -13.44 -9.58
CA GLY A 494 0.02 -12.50 -10.60
C GLY A 494 0.23 -13.07 -12.01
N LEU A 495 -0.64 -12.71 -12.93
CA LEU A 495 -0.52 -13.11 -14.33
C LEU A 495 0.39 -12.10 -15.05
N ARG A 496 1.33 -12.59 -15.87
CA ARG A 496 2.28 -11.73 -16.58
C ARG A 496 2.22 -11.98 -18.07
N ILE A 497 2.26 -10.88 -18.82
CA ILE A 497 2.50 -10.86 -20.25
C ILE A 497 3.75 -10.02 -20.48
N ILE A 498 4.78 -10.64 -21.04
CA ILE A 498 6.07 -10.02 -21.32
C ILE A 498 6.24 -9.96 -22.83
N PHE A 499 6.45 -8.76 -23.35
CA PHE A 499 6.62 -8.50 -24.77
C PHE A 499 8.10 -8.50 -25.16
N SER A 500 8.37 -8.72 -26.44
CA SER A 500 9.74 -8.80 -26.98
C SER A 500 10.54 -7.49 -26.93
N ASP A 501 9.87 -6.35 -26.82
CA ASP A 501 10.45 -5.01 -26.66
C ASP A 501 10.79 -4.64 -25.20
N ALA A 502 10.66 -5.61 -24.28
CA ALA A 502 10.78 -5.44 -22.83
C ALA A 502 9.63 -4.66 -22.16
N SER A 503 8.51 -4.45 -22.87
CA SER A 503 7.24 -4.02 -22.26
C SER A 503 6.59 -5.17 -21.47
N ARG A 504 5.77 -4.84 -20.47
CA ARG A 504 5.07 -5.84 -19.64
C ARG A 504 3.67 -5.39 -19.24
N LEU A 505 2.75 -6.34 -19.16
CA LEU A 505 1.48 -6.22 -18.45
C LEU A 505 1.43 -7.23 -17.31
N VAL A 506 1.01 -6.78 -16.14
CA VAL A 506 0.84 -7.63 -14.97
C VAL A 506 -0.57 -7.43 -14.40
N PHE A 507 -1.24 -8.53 -14.07
CA PHE A 507 -2.56 -8.52 -13.45
C PHE A 507 -2.50 -9.23 -12.10
N ARG A 508 -2.94 -8.54 -11.04
CA ARG A 508 -2.95 -9.10 -9.69
C ARG A 508 -4.31 -8.91 -9.03
N LEU A 509 -4.78 -9.97 -8.38
CA LEU A 509 -5.85 -9.89 -7.42
C LEU A 509 -5.26 -9.57 -6.04
N SER A 510 -5.60 -8.41 -5.48
CA SER A 510 -5.26 -8.09 -4.09
C SER A 510 -6.27 -8.73 -3.15
N SER A 511 -5.81 -9.23 -2.00
CA SER A 511 -6.61 -10.02 -1.05
C SER A 511 -7.99 -9.42 -0.81
N SER A 512 -9.03 -10.17 -1.16
CA SER A 512 -10.40 -9.83 -0.86
C SER A 512 -10.66 -9.99 0.64
N SER A 513 -10.92 -8.89 1.36
CA SER A 513 -11.85 -9.02 2.49
C SER A 513 -13.14 -9.55 1.86
N GLY A 514 -13.75 -10.63 2.37
CA GLY A 514 -14.82 -11.38 1.67
C GLY A 514 -16.02 -10.57 1.14
N VAL A 515 -16.05 -9.25 1.38
CA VAL A 515 -17.02 -8.26 0.93
C VAL A 515 -16.60 -7.56 -0.39
N ARG A 516 -15.30 -7.32 -0.66
CA ARG A 516 -14.82 -6.56 -1.82
C ARG A 516 -13.48 -7.06 -2.33
N ALA A 517 -13.32 -7.13 -3.65
CA ALA A 517 -12.07 -7.49 -4.31
C ALA A 517 -11.46 -6.29 -5.06
N THR A 518 -10.15 -6.33 -5.27
CA THR A 518 -9.43 -5.32 -6.06
C THR A 518 -8.54 -5.99 -7.08
N ILE A 519 -8.73 -5.67 -8.36
CA ILE A 519 -7.78 -6.03 -9.43
C ILE A 519 -6.82 -4.86 -9.63
N ARG A 520 -5.53 -5.16 -9.65
CA ARG A 520 -4.48 -4.21 -10.01
C ARG A 520 -3.86 -4.59 -11.34
N LEU A 521 -3.86 -3.65 -12.28
CA LEU A 521 -3.18 -3.78 -13.57
C LEU A 521 -1.95 -2.87 -13.57
N TYR A 522 -0.79 -3.45 -13.87
CA TYR A 522 0.48 -2.73 -14.01
C TYR A 522 0.88 -2.76 -15.47
N ALA A 523 1.20 -1.59 -16.03
CA ALA A 523 1.70 -1.48 -17.39
C ALA A 523 3.09 -0.86 -17.38
N GLU A 524 4.02 -1.54 -18.04
CA GLU A 524 5.39 -1.10 -18.22
C GLU A 524 5.73 -1.08 -19.71
N SER A 525 6.40 -0.01 -20.15
CA SER A 525 6.97 0.12 -21.49
C SER A 525 8.41 0.64 -21.38
N TYR A 526 9.33 0.01 -22.11
CA TYR A 526 10.74 0.37 -22.09
C TYR A 526 11.10 1.20 -23.31
N GLU A 527 11.60 2.41 -23.09
CA GLU A 527 12.10 3.29 -24.14
C GLU A 527 13.62 3.47 -24.00
N ARG A 528 14.35 3.03 -25.02
CA ARG A 528 15.82 3.12 -25.04
C ARG A 528 16.28 4.47 -25.56
N ASP A 529 15.58 5.04 -26.55
CA ASP A 529 15.99 6.27 -27.22
C ASP A 529 15.73 7.48 -26.32
N PRO A 530 16.76 8.27 -25.98
CA PRO A 530 16.59 9.49 -25.19
C PRO A 530 15.58 10.49 -25.76
N SER A 531 15.40 10.53 -27.09
CA SER A 531 14.40 11.41 -27.72
C SER A 531 12.95 11.02 -27.37
N GLY A 532 12.73 9.76 -26.98
CA GLY A 532 11.45 9.27 -26.49
C GLY A 532 11.20 9.54 -25.01
N HIS A 533 12.21 9.99 -24.24
CA HIS A 533 12.11 10.09 -22.77
C HIS A 533 11.30 11.29 -22.28
N ASP A 534 10.93 12.25 -23.12
CA ASP A 534 10.16 13.43 -22.72
C ASP A 534 8.65 13.32 -22.97
N GLN A 535 8.19 12.22 -23.55
CA GLN A 535 6.76 12.05 -23.78
C GLN A 535 6.03 11.83 -22.45
N GLU A 536 4.79 12.31 -22.37
CA GLU A 536 3.93 12.05 -21.22
C GLU A 536 3.74 10.54 -21.05
N PRO A 537 3.88 9.99 -19.83
CA PRO A 537 3.69 8.56 -19.60
C PRO A 537 2.36 8.01 -20.12
N GLN A 538 1.30 8.83 -20.04
CA GLN A 538 -0.03 8.51 -20.57
C GLN A 538 -0.09 8.47 -22.10
N GLN A 539 0.81 9.19 -22.79
CA GLN A 539 0.89 9.24 -24.26
C GLN A 539 1.77 8.13 -24.85
N LEU A 540 2.77 7.62 -24.12
CA LEU A 540 3.56 6.45 -24.58
C LEU A 540 2.88 5.12 -24.29
N GLN A 541 2.18 5.04 -23.15
CA GLN A 541 1.23 3.96 -22.90
C GLN A 541 -0.07 4.13 -23.70
N GLY A 542 -0.23 5.29 -24.33
CA GLY A 542 -1.39 5.69 -25.11
C GLY A 542 -1.00 6.49 -26.35
N SER A 543 -0.39 5.84 -27.35
CA SER A 543 -0.53 6.18 -28.78
C SER A 543 -2.00 6.01 -29.21
N SER A 544 -2.79 6.82 -28.52
CA SER A 544 -4.22 6.86 -28.22
C SER A 544 -4.43 8.28 -27.69
N SER A 545 -4.34 9.26 -28.59
CA SER A 545 -4.64 10.67 -28.35
C SER A 545 -6.15 10.92 -28.07
N ARG A 546 -6.81 10.03 -27.33
CA ARG A 546 -8.23 10.07 -26.93
C ARG A 546 -8.49 9.62 -25.49
N TRP A 547 -7.52 9.71 -24.58
CA TRP A 547 -7.79 9.56 -23.15
C TRP A 547 -8.04 10.92 -22.47
N ARG A 548 -8.87 11.79 -23.07
CA ARG A 548 -9.54 12.86 -22.31
C ARG A 548 -10.83 12.29 -21.76
N ILE A 549 -10.89 12.05 -20.45
CA ILE A 549 -12.15 11.85 -19.74
C ILE A 549 -12.87 13.20 -19.74
N CYS A 550 -13.62 13.46 -20.81
CA CYS A 550 -14.55 14.58 -20.88
C CYS A 550 -15.93 14.08 -20.44
N HIS A 551 -16.43 14.60 -19.33
CA HIS A 551 -17.83 14.51 -18.97
C HIS A 551 -18.68 15.16 -20.06
N ARG A 552 -19.14 14.38 -21.05
CA ARG A 552 -20.46 14.46 -21.72
C ARG A 552 -20.45 13.65 -23.04
N SER A 553 -21.55 12.93 -23.24
CA SER A 553 -22.06 12.35 -24.48
C SER A 553 -21.54 10.96 -24.93
N ARG A 554 -22.52 10.12 -25.29
CA ARG A 554 -22.48 8.66 -25.54
C ARG A 554 -21.81 8.22 -26.87
N ALA A 555 -20.80 8.91 -27.39
CA ALA A 555 -20.32 8.66 -28.76
C ALA A 555 -18.87 8.17 -28.90
N THR A 556 -18.14 7.83 -27.83
CA THR A 556 -16.70 7.51 -27.95
C THR A 556 -16.33 6.22 -27.21
N LEU A 557 -16.97 5.11 -27.60
CA LEU A 557 -16.71 3.77 -27.06
C LEU A 557 -16.25 2.80 -28.18
N ARG A 558 -15.36 3.28 -29.06
CA ARG A 558 -14.77 2.50 -30.16
C ARG A 558 -13.27 2.18 -29.98
N SER A 559 -12.63 2.65 -28.90
CA SER A 559 -11.15 2.61 -28.78
C SER A 559 -10.61 1.67 -27.69
N LEU A 560 -11.50 0.98 -26.95
CA LEU A 560 -11.15 -0.07 -25.98
C LEU A 560 -11.22 -1.49 -26.59
N VAL A 561 -11.40 -1.57 -27.92
CA VAL A 561 -11.75 -2.81 -28.63
C VAL A 561 -10.52 -3.59 -29.14
N THR A 562 -9.30 -3.07 -29.05
CA THR A 562 -8.15 -3.66 -29.79
C THR A 562 -7.17 -4.51 -28.96
N LEU A 563 -7.50 -4.86 -27.71
CA LEU A 563 -6.71 -5.82 -26.91
C LEU A 563 -7.58 -6.93 -26.27
N SER A 564 -8.78 -7.14 -26.81
CA SER A 564 -9.68 -8.22 -26.41
C SER A 564 -10.43 -8.87 -27.57
N TRP A 565 -9.96 -8.65 -28.80
CA TRP A 565 -10.59 -9.14 -30.02
C TRP A 565 -9.69 -10.19 -30.67
N LEU A 566 -9.90 -11.46 -30.32
CA LEU A 566 -9.63 -12.66 -31.15
C LEU A 566 -9.83 -13.90 -30.28
N VAL A 567 -11.10 -14.32 -30.14
CA VAL A 567 -11.43 -15.66 -29.66
C VAL A 567 -12.47 -16.25 -30.64
N ILE A 568 -12.22 -17.51 -31.00
CA ILE A 568 -13.10 -18.50 -31.62
C ILE A 568 -13.27 -18.42 -33.16
N HIS A 569 -12.61 -19.30 -33.92
CA HIS A 569 -13.11 -20.64 -34.35
C HIS A 569 -12.11 -21.36 -35.30
N SER A 570 -11.97 -22.68 -35.13
CA SER A 570 -11.65 -23.61 -36.23
C SER A 570 -12.37 -24.96 -35.96
N PRO A 571 -12.74 -25.74 -37.00
CA PRO A 571 -14.03 -26.43 -37.07
C PRO A 571 -13.97 -27.90 -36.67
N HIS A 572 -15.06 -28.40 -36.09
CA HIS A 572 -15.51 -29.79 -36.27
C HIS A 572 -17.03 -29.87 -36.08
N GLU A 573 -17.73 -30.14 -37.19
CA GLU A 573 -19.06 -30.75 -37.25
C GLU A 573 -18.98 -32.22 -36.76
N PRO A 574 -20.08 -32.87 -36.29
CA PRO A 574 -21.31 -33.00 -37.07
C PRO A 574 -22.67 -33.12 -36.34
N GLN A 575 -23.71 -32.89 -37.16
CA GLN A 575 -25.02 -33.54 -37.27
C GLN A 575 -26.15 -33.29 -36.26
N GLU A 576 -27.31 -33.03 -36.89
CA GLU A 576 -28.65 -32.81 -36.40
C GLU A 576 -29.29 -34.08 -35.82
N ASP A 577 -30.18 -33.91 -34.84
CA ASP A 577 -31.53 -34.48 -34.91
C ASP A 577 -32.50 -33.74 -33.97
N GLY A 578 -33.73 -33.52 -34.45
CA GLY A 578 -34.80 -32.71 -33.83
C GLY A 578 -35.38 -33.31 -32.54
N THR A 579 -36.30 -32.67 -31.80
CA THR A 579 -37.54 -32.02 -32.22
C THR A 579 -38.21 -31.29 -31.03
N CYS A 580 -39.01 -30.25 -31.33
CA CYS A 580 -40.17 -29.70 -30.59
C CYS A 580 -39.94 -29.05 -29.19
N ASN A 581 -40.58 -27.94 -28.80
CA ASN A 581 -41.55 -27.03 -29.41
C ASN A 581 -41.65 -25.74 -28.55
N TRP A 582 -42.34 -24.72 -29.09
CA TRP A 582 -42.87 -23.47 -28.49
C TRP A 582 -42.30 -22.15 -29.05
N LYS A 583 -43.04 -21.65 -30.05
CA LYS A 583 -42.97 -20.32 -30.68
C LYS A 583 -43.62 -19.26 -29.78
N CYS A 584 -43.01 -18.08 -29.72
CA CYS A 584 -43.75 -16.80 -29.64
C CYS A 584 -42.98 -15.73 -30.41
N THR A 585 -43.61 -15.23 -31.46
CA THR A 585 -43.21 -14.12 -32.35
C THR A 585 -43.76 -12.79 -31.85
N MET A 586 -42.97 -11.71 -31.90
CA MET A 586 -43.49 -10.36 -32.17
C MET A 586 -42.43 -9.49 -32.86
N SER A 587 -42.91 -8.74 -33.85
CA SER A 587 -42.24 -8.06 -34.97
C SER A 587 -41.89 -6.59 -34.68
N TRP A 588 -41.00 -6.05 -35.52
CA TRP A 588 -40.58 -4.65 -35.63
C TRP A 588 -41.44 -3.91 -36.68
N GLU A 589 -41.71 -2.63 -36.45
CA GLU A 589 -42.10 -1.66 -37.49
C GLU A 589 -41.28 -0.36 -37.33
N GLU A 590 -40.69 0.06 -38.46
CA GLU A 590 -40.11 1.38 -38.71
C GLU A 590 -41.19 2.29 -39.32
N GLU A 591 -41.24 3.56 -38.93
CA GLU A 591 -41.75 4.63 -39.80
C GLU A 591 -41.22 6.01 -39.39
N SER A 592 -41.33 6.96 -40.31
CA SER A 592 -40.33 7.96 -40.64
C SER A 592 -40.81 9.42 -40.53
N LEU A 593 -39.83 10.36 -40.52
CA LEU A 593 -39.82 11.68 -41.21
C LEU A 593 -40.43 12.97 -40.58
N ARG A 594 -39.52 13.98 -40.52
CA ARG A 594 -39.64 15.46 -40.70
C ARG A 594 -39.57 16.44 -39.49
N CYS A 595 -38.72 17.46 -39.70
CA CYS A 595 -38.27 18.62 -38.89
C CYS A 595 -39.15 19.90 -39.14
N PRO A 596 -38.80 21.16 -38.71
CA PRO A 596 -38.15 21.76 -37.50
C PRO A 596 -38.80 23.11 -37.00
N GLY A 597 -38.21 23.77 -35.97
CA GLY A 597 -38.27 25.25 -35.74
C GLY A 597 -38.56 25.67 -34.28
N SER A 598 -37.60 26.22 -33.51
CA SER A 598 -37.34 27.67 -33.21
C SER A 598 -38.56 28.40 -32.58
N GLU A 599 -38.54 29.17 -31.49
CA GLU A 599 -37.56 30.08 -30.87
C GLU A 599 -38.20 30.72 -29.60
N VAL A 600 -37.39 31.30 -28.69
CA VAL A 600 -37.63 32.51 -27.84
C VAL A 600 -38.45 32.49 -26.51
N GLN A 601 -37.68 32.68 -25.42
CA GLN A 601 -37.75 33.60 -24.24
C GLN A 601 -38.97 33.82 -23.30
N ALA A 602 -38.57 34.09 -22.03
CA ALA A 602 -39.15 35.00 -21.01
C ALA A 602 -40.37 34.48 -20.20
N SER A 603 -40.57 34.75 -18.91
CA SER A 603 -39.92 35.63 -17.91
C SER A 603 -40.59 35.42 -16.52
N SER A 604 -39.78 35.64 -15.47
CA SER A 604 -40.02 36.16 -14.10
C SER A 604 -41.43 36.41 -13.49
N CYS A 605 -41.47 36.29 -12.14
CA CYS A 605 -42.11 37.17 -11.11
C CYS A 605 -42.84 36.36 -10.00
N CYS A 606 -42.37 36.40 -8.74
CA CYS A 606 -42.81 37.27 -7.61
C CYS A 606 -43.61 36.43 -6.59
N GLN A 607 -43.09 36.15 -5.38
CA GLN A 607 -43.08 36.95 -4.14
C GLN A 607 -44.35 36.80 -3.24
N ASN A 608 -44.07 36.61 -1.94
CA ASN A 608 -44.85 36.91 -0.72
C ASN A 608 -45.50 35.74 0.09
N GLY A 609 -45.07 35.60 1.36
CA GLY A 609 -45.70 34.78 2.44
C GLY A 609 -46.78 35.57 3.21
N PRO A 610 -46.96 35.45 4.55
CA PRO A 610 -46.72 34.36 5.53
C PRO A 610 -47.97 34.07 6.45
N THR A 611 -47.82 33.21 7.47
CA THR A 611 -48.50 33.13 8.81
C THR A 611 -49.23 31.82 9.28
N CYS A 612 -48.81 31.39 10.49
CA CYS A 612 -49.44 30.76 11.67
C CYS A 612 -50.09 29.34 11.71
N ASP A 613 -49.45 28.48 12.53
CA ASP A 613 -49.97 27.72 13.70
C ASP A 613 -51.11 26.68 13.58
N THR A 614 -50.80 25.38 13.73
CA THR A 614 -51.02 24.52 14.95
C THR A 614 -51.07 23.00 14.67
N LEU A 615 -50.44 22.23 15.57
CA LEU A 615 -50.74 20.87 16.08
C LEU A 615 -50.65 19.60 15.20
N GLN A 616 -49.66 18.77 15.60
CA GLN A 616 -49.68 17.31 15.77
C GLN A 616 -50.30 16.40 14.69
N SER A 617 -49.45 15.62 14.02
CA SER A 617 -49.45 14.15 14.16
C SER A 617 -48.41 13.49 13.23
N LYS A 618 -48.03 12.28 13.66
CA LYS A 618 -47.23 11.21 13.05
C LYS A 618 -46.99 11.26 11.52
N HIS A 619 -45.80 10.74 11.17
CA HIS A 619 -45.27 10.43 9.83
C HIS A 619 -44.59 11.58 9.08
N GLY A 620 -43.34 11.86 9.48
CA GLY A 620 -42.38 12.57 8.64
C GLY A 620 -41.61 11.58 7.76
N PHE A 621 -42.08 11.42 6.52
CA PHE A 621 -41.25 11.03 5.38
C PHE A 621 -40.05 11.99 5.30
N TYR A 622 -38.84 11.50 5.57
CA TYR A 622 -37.65 12.12 4.99
C TYR A 622 -37.56 11.62 3.55
N LEU A 623 -37.92 12.51 2.61
CA LEU A 623 -37.49 12.42 1.21
C LEU A 623 -35.97 12.56 1.17
N TRP A 624 -35.30 11.43 1.43
CA TRP A 624 -33.95 11.21 0.96
C TRP A 624 -34.08 10.98 -0.55
N ASN A 625 -33.64 11.94 -1.35
CA ASN A 625 -33.39 11.72 -2.78
C ASN A 625 -32.14 10.82 -2.91
N GLY A 626 -32.30 9.58 -2.48
CA GLY A 626 -31.44 8.45 -2.78
C GLY A 626 -31.88 7.88 -4.13
N LYS A 627 -31.35 8.43 -5.21
CA LYS A 627 -31.22 7.73 -6.48
C LYS A 627 -29.86 8.08 -7.04
N ASP A 628 -28.84 7.33 -6.62
CA ASP A 628 -27.63 7.08 -7.42
C ASP A 628 -26.65 6.07 -6.77
N HIS A 629 -27.16 5.04 -6.07
CA HIS A 629 -26.30 3.99 -5.50
C HIS A 629 -26.51 2.56 -6.01
N GLU A 630 -27.44 2.31 -6.94
CA GLU A 630 -27.58 0.98 -7.54
C GLU A 630 -27.07 0.87 -9.00
N HIS A 631 -26.75 1.98 -9.65
CA HIS A 631 -26.31 1.96 -11.05
C HIS A 631 -24.79 1.93 -11.28
N THR A 632 -23.96 2.05 -10.25
CA THR A 632 -22.49 2.08 -10.40
C THR A 632 -21.84 0.69 -10.44
N SER A 633 -22.39 -0.33 -9.77
CA SER A 633 -21.86 -1.70 -9.84
C SER A 633 -22.10 -2.35 -11.20
N LEU A 634 -23.32 -2.26 -11.72
CA LEU A 634 -23.71 -2.76 -13.04
C LEU A 634 -23.00 -2.02 -14.19
N THR A 635 -22.63 -0.75 -14.03
CA THR A 635 -21.91 0.01 -15.07
C THR A 635 -20.42 -0.34 -15.11
N LYS A 636 -19.78 -0.56 -13.95
CA LYS A 636 -18.40 -1.08 -13.85
C LYS A 636 -18.30 -2.53 -14.37
N VAL A 637 -19.28 -3.37 -14.06
CA VAL A 637 -19.36 -4.76 -14.55
C VAL A 637 -19.71 -4.83 -16.03
N LYS A 638 -20.56 -3.93 -16.56
CA LYS A 638 -20.82 -3.83 -18.02
C LYS A 638 -19.57 -3.45 -18.81
N HIS A 639 -18.65 -2.65 -18.27
CA HIS A 639 -17.37 -2.33 -18.95
C HIS A 639 -16.49 -3.57 -19.13
N LEU A 640 -16.55 -4.53 -18.20
CA LEU A 640 -15.78 -5.77 -18.30
C LEU A 640 -16.52 -6.90 -19.05
N TYR A 641 -17.85 -6.92 -19.02
CA TYR A 641 -18.65 -7.90 -19.77
C TYR A 641 -18.85 -7.53 -21.25
N LEU A 642 -18.87 -6.23 -21.61
CA LEU A 642 -18.87 -5.79 -23.01
C LEU A 642 -17.56 -6.13 -23.73
N ILE A 643 -16.49 -6.42 -22.99
CA ILE A 643 -15.22 -6.94 -23.49
C ILE A 643 -15.36 -8.41 -23.96
N LEU A 644 -16.34 -9.18 -23.47
CA LEU A 644 -16.37 -10.64 -23.61
C LEU A 644 -17.54 -11.23 -24.41
N ALA A 645 -18.61 -10.47 -24.73
CA ALA A 645 -19.80 -11.05 -25.37
C ALA A 645 -20.35 -10.20 -26.52
N LYS A 646 -20.08 -10.59 -27.78
CA LYS A 646 -21.00 -10.47 -28.93
C LYS A 646 -20.49 -11.18 -30.20
N LYS A 647 -21.29 -12.09 -30.75
CA LYS A 647 -21.13 -12.72 -32.08
C LYS A 647 -21.26 -11.67 -33.20
N PRO A 648 -20.54 -11.81 -34.34
CA PRO A 648 -20.85 -11.05 -35.55
C PRO A 648 -22.09 -11.63 -36.24
N ARG A 649 -23.01 -10.76 -36.69
CA ARG A 649 -23.96 -11.09 -37.75
C ARG A 649 -23.19 -11.05 -39.07
N SER A 650 -23.17 -12.17 -39.80
CA SER A 650 -22.71 -12.22 -41.19
C SER A 650 -23.58 -11.29 -42.04
N LYS A 651 -22.94 -10.41 -42.81
CA LYS A 651 -23.55 -9.81 -44.00
C LYS A 651 -23.01 -10.56 -45.21
N SER A 652 -23.95 -10.96 -46.06
CA SER A 652 -23.86 -11.53 -47.42
C SER A 652 -22.64 -11.11 -48.21
#